data_AF-A0A9Q1QWD1-F1
#
_entry.id   AF-A0A9Q1QWD1-F1
#
_cell.length_a   1.000
_cell.length_b   1.000
_cell.length_c   1.000
_cell.angle_alpha   90.00
_cell.angle_beta   90.00
_cell.angle_gamma   90.00
#
_symmetry.space_group_name_H-M   'P 1'
#
loop_
_entity.id
_entity.type
_entity.pdbx_description
1 polymer ?
#
loop_
_entity_poly.entity_id
_entity_poly.type
_entity_poly.pdbx_seq_one_letter_code
_entity_poly.pdbx_strand_id
1 'polypeptide(L)'
;MPVARPELSDSRVIAHVDMDCFYVQVEQRKQPSLRGQPTAVVQYNSWQGGGLIAVSYEARKFGVKRSMRGDEAKQVCPEIQLVQVPVARGKADLNDYRNAGSEVVTILARRGRCERASIDEVYLDLTIAAEAMLADNPPECLETISEEAVKSHVLGLEEFPAEVGSDARERVRHWLTRSDASRRDKLLACGALIVAELRLQVLEVTEFTCSAGIAHNKMLAKLASGMNKPAQQTVVPFSSLSKLLGNLPIKKMKQLGGKLGTSLQIDLGVNTVGDLLQFSEEKLQEFYGINTGSWLWNTARGINGEEVKGRLLPNSHGSGKTFPGPRALKTVASVEKWLSELCEELSERLQSDLEQNKRIAHTLTLHAHAYKPNDSDSFKKFPSKSCPLRYGTSRIKEDALSLFQAGLREYLGLYNVKTSGNQNSGWGITGLSVSASRIVAIPSGTRSIMNYFPHQEETCPQVLLSSEKLIQDAQLLSPSENCLGSGGHLTLQSIEPWIACGEEDKETKHSMPLDRQKEDTEMCKLKLQDKETLLCSSPAAEVYQGWEKVQTESSGDYLTEKIRDSLESEEGKRKSNKEKGMSTISRYFQSQHSGSLLKVENASTSKLSESSSLSEPQSQLPQENSLARGESSVDARLCSQIKLKRPAWSYDVDEVDQDVLNELPKQIQEELQAWLRPQKRSNTVKKDLGITRYFLPAKDK
;
A
#
# COMPACT_ATOMS: atom_id res chain seq x y z
N MET A 1 15.32 -2.18 4.17
CA MET A 1 14.65 -1.23 3.25
C MET A 1 15.15 -1.49 1.83
N PRO A 2 14.62 -0.87 0.76
CA PRO A 2 15.32 -0.86 -0.52
C PRO A 2 16.74 -0.34 -0.32
N VAL A 3 17.74 -1.17 -0.62
CA VAL A 3 19.14 -0.77 -0.60
C VAL A 3 19.33 0.27 -1.70
N ALA A 4 19.97 1.39 -1.38
CA ALA A 4 20.32 2.38 -2.39
C ALA A 4 21.33 1.75 -3.36
N ARG A 5 20.93 1.59 -4.63
CA ARG A 5 21.91 1.40 -5.70
C ARG A 5 22.81 2.64 -5.73
N PRO A 6 24.15 2.51 -5.86
CA PRO A 6 25.00 3.64 -6.21
C PRO A 6 24.44 4.33 -7.45
N GLU A 7 24.49 5.67 -7.49
CA GLU A 7 23.88 6.44 -8.58
C GLU A 7 24.59 6.14 -9.91
N LEU A 8 23.93 5.36 -10.77
CA LEU A 8 24.48 4.88 -12.05
C LEU A 8 24.11 5.74 -13.26
N SER A 9 23.33 6.80 -13.07
CA SER A 9 23.02 7.75 -14.13
C SER A 9 22.99 9.17 -13.61
N ASP A 10 23.43 10.07 -14.47
CA ASP A 10 23.25 11.49 -14.36
C ASP A 10 21.76 11.85 -14.14
N SER A 11 21.46 12.51 -13.03
CA SER A 11 20.40 13.52 -12.91
C SER A 11 18.99 13.18 -13.43
N ARG A 12 18.44 12.00 -13.06
CA ARG A 12 17.04 11.59 -13.34
C ARG A 12 16.01 12.70 -13.09
N VAL A 13 14.90 12.70 -13.84
CA VAL A 13 13.76 13.60 -13.64
C VAL A 13 12.54 12.79 -13.23
N ILE A 14 12.22 12.80 -11.94
CA ILE A 14 11.10 12.04 -11.37
C ILE A 14 9.99 13.00 -10.94
N ALA A 15 8.79 12.80 -11.48
CA ALA A 15 7.59 13.47 -11.00
C ALA A 15 6.76 12.55 -10.11
N HIS A 16 6.03 13.16 -9.17
CA HIS A 16 4.94 12.52 -8.44
C HIS A 16 3.68 13.38 -8.61
N VAL A 17 2.64 12.82 -9.21
CA VAL A 17 1.34 13.47 -9.44
C VAL A 17 0.31 12.86 -8.48
N ASP A 18 -0.48 13.73 -7.84
CA ASP A 18 -1.29 13.40 -6.67
C ASP A 18 -2.63 14.15 -6.75
N MET A 19 -3.72 13.45 -7.07
CA MET A 19 -5.01 14.08 -7.37
C MET A 19 -5.57 14.87 -6.18
N ASP A 20 -6.15 16.03 -6.45
CA ASP A 20 -6.65 16.89 -5.39
C ASP A 20 -7.99 16.38 -4.83
N CYS A 21 -8.06 16.24 -3.49
CA CYS A 21 -9.22 15.73 -2.73
C CYS A 21 -9.96 14.52 -3.37
N PHE A 22 -9.25 13.66 -4.11
CA PHE A 22 -9.71 12.93 -5.29
C PHE A 22 -11.19 12.55 -5.38
N TYR A 23 -11.72 11.79 -4.41
CA TYR A 23 -13.10 11.29 -4.48
C TYR A 23 -14.13 12.43 -4.49
N VAL A 24 -13.82 13.57 -3.86
CA VAL A 24 -14.68 14.76 -3.92
C VAL A 24 -14.74 15.32 -5.34
N GLN A 25 -13.63 15.35 -6.09
CA GLN A 25 -13.65 15.76 -7.50
C GLN A 25 -14.43 14.77 -8.38
N VAL A 26 -14.35 13.46 -8.11
CA VAL A 26 -15.18 12.45 -8.81
C VAL A 26 -16.68 12.71 -8.59
N GLU A 27 -17.09 13.09 -7.38
CA GLU A 27 -18.50 13.47 -7.12
C GLU A 27 -18.86 14.87 -7.65
N GLN A 28 -17.93 15.85 -7.65
CA GLN A 28 -18.10 17.17 -8.29
C GLN A 28 -18.14 17.11 -9.83
N ARG A 29 -17.63 16.04 -10.44
CA ARG A 29 -17.81 15.73 -11.87
C ARG A 29 -19.23 15.24 -12.15
N LYS A 30 -19.74 14.31 -11.32
CA LYS A 30 -21.13 13.82 -11.40
C LYS A 30 -22.17 14.88 -11.05
N GLN A 31 -21.85 15.77 -10.11
CA GLN A 31 -22.74 16.79 -9.55
C GLN A 31 -22.05 18.16 -9.56
N PRO A 32 -22.07 18.90 -10.69
CA PRO A 32 -21.35 20.17 -10.84
C PRO A 32 -21.72 21.25 -9.82
N SER A 33 -22.92 21.19 -9.22
CA SER A 33 -23.37 22.07 -8.13
C SER A 33 -22.52 21.98 -6.85
N LEU A 34 -21.71 20.92 -6.69
CA LEU A 34 -20.80 20.75 -5.56
C LEU A 34 -19.45 21.47 -5.77
N ARG A 35 -19.17 22.03 -6.95
CA ARG A 35 -17.92 22.75 -7.25
C ARG A 35 -17.87 24.06 -6.44
N GLY A 36 -16.74 24.31 -5.78
CA GLY A 36 -16.57 25.46 -4.88
C GLY A 36 -17.35 25.39 -3.55
N GLN A 37 -18.09 24.30 -3.28
CA GLN A 37 -18.86 24.11 -2.05
C GLN A 37 -18.10 23.24 -1.03
N PRO A 38 -18.21 23.50 0.28
CA PRO A 38 -17.64 22.64 1.32
C PRO A 38 -18.27 21.25 1.24
N THR A 39 -17.53 20.32 0.68
CA THR A 39 -17.98 18.96 0.35
C THR A 39 -17.07 17.91 0.99
N ALA A 40 -17.63 16.79 1.43
CA ALA A 40 -16.89 15.60 1.84
C ALA A 40 -17.58 14.31 1.37
N VAL A 41 -16.78 13.30 1.04
CA VAL A 41 -17.27 11.96 0.65
C VAL A 41 -17.22 11.04 1.87
N VAL A 42 -18.32 10.34 2.16
CA VAL A 42 -18.49 9.48 3.34
C VAL A 42 -18.77 8.02 2.97
N GLN A 43 -18.23 7.07 3.73
CA GLN A 43 -18.60 5.65 3.64
C GLN A 43 -19.67 5.30 4.67
N TYR A 44 -20.84 4.89 4.15
CA TYR A 44 -22.09 4.71 4.90
C TYR A 44 -22.57 6.01 5.58
N ASN A 45 -23.82 6.09 6.01
CA ASN A 45 -24.39 7.24 6.73
C ASN A 45 -25.02 6.87 8.08
N SER A 46 -25.53 5.63 8.22
CA SER A 46 -26.38 5.16 9.33
C SER A 46 -25.72 5.06 10.72
N TRP A 47 -24.48 5.53 10.88
CA TRP A 47 -23.81 5.62 12.17
C TRP A 47 -22.98 6.90 12.21
N GLN A 48 -23.41 7.86 13.03
CA GLN A 48 -22.79 9.17 13.24
C GLN A 48 -22.53 9.95 11.93
N GLY A 49 -23.49 9.92 10.99
CA GLY A 49 -23.37 10.56 9.68
C GLY A 49 -22.37 9.91 8.72
N GLY A 50 -21.77 8.77 9.08
CA GLY A 50 -20.73 8.10 8.29
C GLY A 50 -19.31 8.34 8.78
N GLY A 51 -18.34 7.74 8.10
CA GLY A 51 -16.92 8.09 8.24
C GLY A 51 -16.44 8.82 6.98
N LEU A 52 -15.81 9.99 7.14
CA LEU A 52 -15.28 10.74 6.00
C LEU A 52 -14.10 9.97 5.39
N ILE A 53 -13.99 10.00 4.07
CA ILE A 53 -12.87 9.37 3.33
C ILE A 53 -12.15 10.33 2.39
N ALA A 54 -12.79 11.41 1.96
CA ALA A 54 -12.17 12.53 1.26
C ALA A 54 -12.88 13.84 1.64
N VAL A 55 -12.14 14.95 1.61
CA VAL A 55 -12.62 16.27 2.04
C VAL A 55 -12.10 17.33 1.07
N SER A 56 -13.00 18.19 0.60
CA SER A 56 -12.72 19.39 -0.22
C SER A 56 -11.69 20.32 0.45
N TYR A 57 -11.12 21.27 -0.28
CA TYR A 57 -10.22 22.27 0.33
C TYR A 57 -11.02 23.37 1.03
N GLU A 58 -12.24 23.60 0.55
CA GLU A 58 -13.29 24.42 1.10
C GLU A 58 -13.66 23.97 2.52
N ALA A 59 -14.11 22.73 2.71
CA ALA A 59 -14.43 22.21 4.04
C ALA A 59 -13.19 22.12 4.98
N ARG A 60 -11.98 21.94 4.43
CA ARG A 60 -10.75 22.00 5.23
C ARG A 60 -10.47 23.37 5.83
N LYS A 61 -10.90 24.48 5.20
CA LYS A 61 -10.75 25.85 5.76
C LYS A 61 -11.50 26.00 7.09
N PHE A 62 -12.66 25.36 7.21
CA PHE A 62 -13.44 25.28 8.46
C PHE A 62 -12.83 24.30 9.49
N GLY A 63 -11.78 23.57 9.14
CA GLY A 63 -11.11 22.61 10.03
C GLY A 63 -11.59 21.16 9.90
N VAL A 64 -12.45 20.84 8.92
CA VAL A 64 -12.95 19.47 8.69
C VAL A 64 -11.81 18.55 8.24
N LYS A 65 -11.69 17.39 8.90
CA LYS A 65 -10.59 16.43 8.73
C LYS A 65 -11.12 15.07 8.27
N ARG A 66 -10.34 14.36 7.45
CA ARG A 66 -10.67 12.99 6.97
C ARG A 66 -10.93 11.99 8.09
N SER A 67 -10.38 12.21 9.29
CA SER A 67 -10.62 11.34 10.46
C SER A 67 -11.98 11.54 11.13
N MET A 68 -12.73 12.58 10.76
CA MET A 68 -14.03 12.91 11.35
C MET A 68 -15.16 12.03 10.82
N ARG A 69 -16.28 12.10 11.52
CA ARG A 69 -17.57 11.52 11.16
C ARG A 69 -18.50 12.59 10.56
N GLY A 70 -19.58 12.16 9.91
CA GLY A 70 -20.50 13.09 9.23
C GLY A 70 -21.12 14.11 10.18
N ASP A 71 -21.51 13.68 11.38
CA ASP A 71 -22.13 14.56 12.38
C ASP A 71 -21.10 15.54 12.99
N GLU A 72 -19.87 15.06 13.24
CA GLU A 72 -18.75 15.90 13.70
C GLU A 72 -18.38 16.96 12.64
N ALA A 73 -18.37 16.59 11.36
CA ALA A 73 -18.11 17.51 10.26
C ALA A 73 -19.21 18.59 10.16
N LYS A 74 -20.48 18.24 10.40
CA LYS A 74 -21.60 19.18 10.44
C LYS A 74 -21.61 20.11 11.66
N GLN A 75 -21.03 19.70 12.79
CA GLN A 75 -20.82 20.59 13.94
C GLN A 75 -19.76 21.66 13.64
N VAL A 76 -18.78 21.34 12.80
CA VAL A 76 -17.67 22.23 12.42
C VAL A 76 -17.99 23.08 11.18
N CYS A 77 -18.82 22.59 10.27
CA CYS A 77 -19.22 23.23 9.01
C CYS A 77 -20.68 22.82 8.71
N PRO A 78 -21.69 23.54 9.27
CA PRO A 78 -23.12 23.17 9.16
C PRO A 78 -23.62 23.03 7.71
N GLU A 79 -23.06 23.80 6.80
CA GLU A 79 -23.34 23.83 5.36
C GLU A 79 -22.67 22.70 4.56
N ILE A 80 -21.93 21.79 5.21
CA ILE A 80 -21.16 20.76 4.51
C ILE A 80 -22.03 19.75 3.75
N GLN A 81 -21.72 19.59 2.46
CA GLN A 81 -22.34 18.60 1.58
C GLN A 81 -21.67 17.23 1.80
N LEU A 82 -22.42 16.27 2.35
CA LEU A 82 -21.94 14.91 2.59
C LEU A 82 -22.43 13.96 1.49
N VAL A 83 -21.55 13.60 0.56
CA VAL A 83 -21.86 12.66 -0.52
C VAL A 83 -21.53 11.23 -0.08
N GLN A 84 -22.52 10.34 -0.09
CA GLN A 84 -22.30 8.94 0.27
C GLN A 84 -21.72 8.15 -0.92
N VAL A 85 -20.65 7.40 -0.65
CA VAL A 85 -20.11 6.36 -1.56
C VAL A 85 -21.20 5.34 -1.93
N PRO A 86 -21.37 4.98 -3.23
CA PRO A 86 -22.34 3.98 -3.67
C PRO A 86 -22.27 2.66 -2.88
N VAL A 87 -23.42 2.02 -2.68
CA VAL A 87 -23.53 0.77 -1.91
C VAL A 87 -24.11 -0.34 -2.78
N ALA A 88 -23.26 -1.31 -3.13
CA ALA A 88 -23.65 -2.56 -3.78
C ALA A 88 -23.40 -3.73 -2.82
N ARG A 89 -24.19 -4.81 -2.88
CA ARG A 89 -24.00 -6.02 -2.05
C ARG A 89 -23.84 -5.71 -0.54
N GLY A 90 -24.58 -4.71 -0.05
CA GLY A 90 -24.53 -4.24 1.33
C GLY A 90 -23.18 -3.63 1.79
N LYS A 91 -22.26 -3.30 0.88
CA LYS A 91 -20.95 -2.68 1.16
C LYS A 91 -20.68 -1.49 0.25
N ALA A 92 -19.76 -0.61 0.66
CA ALA A 92 -19.27 0.44 -0.22
C ALA A 92 -18.68 -0.16 -1.50
N ASP A 93 -19.13 0.29 -2.67
CA ASP A 93 -18.46 0.09 -3.95
C ASP A 93 -17.59 1.31 -4.27
N LEU A 94 -16.47 1.07 -4.96
CA LEU A 94 -15.46 2.07 -5.29
C LEU A 94 -15.10 2.08 -6.79
N ASN A 95 -15.89 1.40 -7.63
CA ASN A 95 -15.62 1.27 -9.07
C ASN A 95 -15.49 2.62 -9.77
N ASP A 96 -16.37 3.59 -9.52
CA ASP A 96 -16.28 4.94 -10.11
C ASP A 96 -14.92 5.60 -9.87
N TYR A 97 -14.43 5.58 -8.63
CA TYR A 97 -13.12 6.16 -8.28
C TYR A 97 -11.95 5.34 -8.86
N ARG A 98 -12.11 4.02 -9.05
CA ARG A 98 -11.09 3.16 -9.70
C ARG A 98 -10.98 3.52 -11.19
N ASN A 99 -12.12 3.70 -11.85
CA ASN A 99 -12.23 4.06 -13.26
C ASN A 99 -11.66 5.45 -13.51
N ALA A 100 -12.12 6.45 -12.75
CA ALA A 100 -11.58 7.82 -12.75
C ALA A 100 -10.06 7.86 -12.54
N GLY A 101 -9.52 7.05 -11.62
CA GLY A 101 -8.08 6.97 -11.40
C GLY A 101 -7.32 6.25 -12.53
N SER A 102 -8.00 5.43 -13.33
CA SER A 102 -7.41 4.80 -14.52
C SER A 102 -7.44 5.73 -15.74
N GLU A 103 -8.47 6.57 -15.90
CA GLU A 103 -8.51 7.66 -16.89
C GLU A 103 -7.27 8.56 -16.76
N VAL A 104 -6.99 9.03 -15.54
CA VAL A 104 -5.79 9.85 -15.22
C VAL A 104 -4.50 9.12 -15.57
N VAL A 105 -4.36 7.84 -15.19
CA VAL A 105 -3.16 7.04 -15.48
C VAL A 105 -2.93 6.88 -16.98
N THR A 106 -3.99 6.76 -17.79
CA THR A 106 -3.91 6.67 -19.25
C THR A 106 -3.40 7.97 -19.90
N ILE A 107 -3.64 9.14 -19.28
CA ILE A 107 -3.07 10.42 -19.73
C ILE A 107 -1.60 10.52 -19.32
N LEU A 108 -1.31 10.32 -18.03
CA LEU A 108 0.03 10.50 -17.47
C LEU A 108 1.06 9.51 -18.05
N ALA A 109 0.65 8.31 -18.45
CA ALA A 109 1.53 7.31 -19.07
C ALA A 109 2.02 7.68 -20.48
N ARG A 110 1.50 8.74 -21.11
CA ARG A 110 1.89 9.16 -22.48
C ARG A 110 3.28 9.79 -22.57
N ARG A 111 3.78 10.42 -21.50
CA ARG A 111 5.01 11.23 -21.51
C ARG A 111 6.22 10.59 -20.80
N GLY A 112 6.09 9.40 -20.20
CA GLY A 112 7.20 8.76 -19.50
C GLY A 112 6.84 7.43 -18.83
N ARG A 113 7.84 6.77 -18.22
CA ARG A 113 7.60 5.48 -17.54
C ARG A 113 6.78 5.73 -16.27
N CYS A 114 5.56 5.20 -16.23
CA CYS A 114 4.58 5.47 -15.17
C CYS A 114 4.47 4.30 -14.16
N GLU A 115 4.42 4.61 -12.87
CA GLU A 115 4.08 3.68 -11.78
C GLU A 115 2.92 4.22 -10.95
N ARG A 116 1.75 3.58 -11.07
CA ARG A 116 0.60 3.81 -10.21
C ARG A 116 0.93 3.39 -8.78
N ALA A 117 0.90 4.33 -7.84
CA ALA A 117 1.26 4.15 -6.43
C ALA A 117 0.03 3.88 -5.55
N SER A 118 -1.12 4.51 -5.85
CA SER A 118 -2.41 4.30 -5.19
C SER A 118 -3.56 4.31 -6.21
N ILE A 119 -4.77 4.67 -5.78
CA ILE A 119 -5.88 4.93 -6.71
C ILE A 119 -5.72 6.29 -7.42
N ASP A 120 -5.05 7.24 -6.76
CA ASP A 120 -4.96 8.70 -6.99
C ASP A 120 -3.52 9.27 -7.04
N GLU A 121 -2.50 8.44 -6.82
CA GLU A 121 -1.08 8.81 -6.81
C GLU A 121 -0.31 8.05 -7.91
N VAL A 122 0.53 8.78 -8.65
CA VAL A 122 1.32 8.28 -9.78
C VAL A 122 2.74 8.83 -9.73
N TYR A 123 3.74 7.95 -9.87
CA TYR A 123 5.11 8.35 -10.17
C TYR A 123 5.37 8.29 -11.68
N LEU A 124 6.08 9.28 -12.22
CA LEU A 124 6.58 9.30 -13.59
C LEU A 124 8.10 9.41 -13.57
N ASP A 125 8.77 8.60 -14.38
CA ASP A 125 10.14 8.86 -14.82
C ASP A 125 10.07 9.58 -16.16
N LEU A 126 10.44 10.86 -16.14
CA LEU A 126 10.40 11.78 -17.27
C LEU A 126 11.82 12.03 -17.82
N THR A 127 12.85 11.32 -17.35
CA THR A 127 14.25 11.61 -17.68
C THR A 127 14.48 11.68 -19.19
N ILE A 128 14.00 10.69 -19.95
CA ILE A 128 14.12 10.64 -21.42
C ILE A 128 13.39 11.83 -22.09
N ALA A 129 12.20 12.19 -21.61
CA ALA A 129 11.42 13.28 -22.18
C ALA A 129 12.03 14.67 -21.86
N ALA A 130 12.63 14.82 -20.68
CA ALA A 130 13.36 16.02 -20.30
C ALA A 130 14.71 16.13 -21.04
N GLU A 131 15.40 15.02 -21.30
CA GLU A 131 16.62 15.00 -22.11
C GLU A 131 16.33 15.32 -23.59
N ALA A 132 15.25 14.80 -24.16
CA ALA A 132 14.79 15.16 -25.50
C ALA A 132 14.40 16.64 -25.59
N MET A 133 13.59 17.15 -24.65
CA MET A 133 13.26 18.59 -24.59
C MET A 133 14.51 19.46 -24.49
N LEU A 134 15.49 19.10 -23.65
CA LEU A 134 16.74 19.85 -23.48
C LEU A 134 17.65 19.81 -24.73
N ALA A 135 17.51 18.81 -25.59
CA ALA A 135 18.26 18.70 -26.84
C ALA A 135 17.57 19.43 -28.01
N ASP A 136 16.26 19.21 -28.17
CA ASP A 136 15.51 19.66 -29.35
C ASP A 136 14.94 21.08 -29.20
N ASN A 137 14.44 21.42 -28.00
CA ASN A 137 13.71 22.66 -27.70
C ASN A 137 14.00 23.13 -26.26
N PRO A 138 15.26 23.53 -25.94
CA PRO A 138 15.67 23.82 -24.58
C PRO A 138 14.90 25.02 -23.98
N PRO A 139 14.64 25.03 -22.65
CA PRO A 139 13.82 26.07 -22.01
C PRO A 139 14.27 27.51 -22.26
N GLU A 140 15.59 27.76 -22.34
CA GLU A 140 16.14 29.09 -22.67
C GLU A 140 15.84 29.59 -24.10
N CYS A 141 15.34 28.74 -24.99
CA CYS A 141 14.98 29.09 -26.37
C CYS A 141 13.46 29.16 -26.60
N LEU A 142 12.62 28.98 -25.57
CA LEU A 142 11.16 29.02 -25.72
C LEU A 142 10.65 30.46 -25.73
N GLU A 143 10.07 30.91 -26.85
CA GLU A 143 9.45 32.24 -26.99
C GLU A 143 8.34 32.49 -25.95
N THR A 144 7.58 31.46 -25.61
CA THR A 144 6.50 31.51 -24.62
C THR A 144 6.52 30.31 -23.70
N ILE A 145 6.51 30.55 -22.39
CA ILE A 145 6.29 29.53 -21.36
C ILE A 145 4.84 29.59 -20.88
N SER A 146 4.16 28.43 -20.84
CA SER A 146 2.79 28.29 -20.33
C SER A 146 2.64 28.84 -18.92
N GLU A 147 1.64 29.69 -18.70
CA GLU A 147 1.32 30.28 -17.39
C GLU A 147 1.12 29.25 -16.28
N GLU A 148 0.75 28.00 -16.59
CA GLU A 148 0.68 26.93 -15.58
C GLU A 148 2.06 26.46 -15.09
N ALA A 149 3.09 26.52 -15.95
CA ALA A 149 4.47 26.27 -15.55
C ALA A 149 5.04 27.44 -14.75
N VAL A 150 4.67 28.69 -15.06
CA VAL A 150 5.16 29.88 -14.34
C VAL A 150 4.58 30.00 -12.92
N LYS A 151 3.49 29.28 -12.60
CA LYS A 151 2.99 29.09 -11.21
C LYS A 151 3.81 28.09 -10.38
N SER A 152 4.83 27.44 -10.95
CA SER A 152 5.63 26.42 -10.25
C SER A 152 6.31 26.98 -9.00
N HIS A 153 6.14 26.30 -7.87
CA HIS A 153 6.82 26.64 -6.63
C HIS A 153 8.21 25.99 -6.63
N VAL A 154 9.23 26.73 -7.06
CA VAL A 154 10.62 26.24 -7.07
C VAL A 154 11.27 26.56 -5.72
N LEU A 155 11.75 25.54 -5.00
CA LEU A 155 12.36 25.74 -3.69
C LEU A 155 13.74 26.43 -3.80
N GLY A 156 13.99 27.41 -2.94
CA GLY A 156 15.23 28.19 -2.91
C GLY A 156 15.22 29.49 -3.75
N LEU A 157 14.12 29.85 -4.43
CA LEU A 157 14.05 31.11 -5.17
C LEU A 157 14.14 32.38 -4.30
N GLU A 158 13.90 32.28 -2.99
CA GLU A 158 14.07 33.36 -2.01
C GLU A 158 15.53 33.82 -1.89
N GLU A 159 16.49 32.98 -2.31
CA GLU A 159 17.94 33.21 -2.19
C GLU A 159 18.56 33.75 -3.51
N PHE A 160 17.72 34.04 -4.52
CA PHE A 160 18.16 34.69 -5.77
C PHE A 160 18.22 36.22 -5.58
N PRO A 161 19.11 36.93 -6.31
CA PRO A 161 19.20 38.39 -6.24
C PRO A 161 17.86 39.08 -6.56
N ALA A 162 17.49 40.06 -5.74
CA ALA A 162 16.23 40.80 -5.86
C ALA A 162 16.13 41.68 -7.14
N GLU A 163 17.22 41.79 -7.90
CA GLU A 163 17.27 42.44 -9.22
C GLU A 163 16.47 41.65 -10.28
N VAL A 164 16.23 40.35 -10.07
CA VAL A 164 15.44 39.50 -10.98
C VAL A 164 13.95 39.58 -10.63
N GLY A 165 13.35 40.76 -10.82
CA GLY A 165 11.90 40.94 -10.82
C GLY A 165 11.22 40.91 -9.44
N SER A 166 10.28 41.84 -9.23
CA SER A 166 9.49 41.86 -7.98
C SER A 166 8.46 40.71 -7.92
N ASP A 167 7.95 40.26 -9.06
CA ASP A 167 6.93 39.20 -9.13
C ASP A 167 7.54 37.80 -8.93
N ALA A 168 6.84 36.95 -8.18
CA ALA A 168 7.19 35.55 -8.03
C ALA A 168 7.13 34.78 -9.36
N ARG A 169 6.18 35.11 -10.25
CA ARG A 169 6.12 34.48 -11.59
C ARG A 169 7.33 34.82 -12.43
N GLU A 170 7.81 36.06 -12.37
CA GLU A 170 9.01 36.50 -13.10
C GLU A 170 10.26 35.74 -12.64
N ARG A 171 10.46 35.56 -11.32
CA ARG A 171 11.53 34.72 -10.77
C ARG A 171 11.45 33.26 -11.21
N VAL A 172 10.23 32.68 -11.29
CA VAL A 172 10.03 31.31 -11.78
C VAL A 172 10.31 31.22 -13.29
N ARG A 173 9.82 32.17 -14.10
CA ARG A 173 10.10 32.24 -15.55
C ARG A 173 11.59 32.31 -15.80
N HIS A 174 12.30 33.23 -15.12
CA HIS A 174 13.75 33.34 -15.21
C HIS A 174 14.44 32.03 -14.83
N TRP A 175 14.08 31.41 -13.69
CA TRP A 175 14.69 30.13 -13.27
C TRP A 175 14.51 29.01 -14.30
N LEU A 176 13.34 28.95 -14.96
CA LEU A 176 13.08 27.98 -16.03
C LEU A 176 13.96 28.23 -17.27
N THR A 177 14.25 29.49 -17.62
CA THR A 177 15.00 29.88 -18.84
C THR A 177 16.51 30.11 -18.61
N ARG A 178 17.08 29.68 -17.47
CA ARG A 178 18.48 29.98 -17.12
C ARG A 178 19.49 29.22 -18.00
N SER A 179 20.12 29.93 -18.93
CA SER A 179 21.22 29.41 -19.76
C SER A 179 22.47 29.02 -18.95
N ASP A 180 22.70 29.64 -17.79
CA ASP A 180 23.81 29.38 -16.86
C ASP A 180 23.56 28.21 -15.89
N ALA A 181 22.35 27.65 -15.86
CA ALA A 181 21.97 26.61 -14.91
C ALA A 181 22.72 25.28 -15.14
N SER A 182 22.89 24.51 -14.06
CA SER A 182 23.50 23.18 -14.15
C SER A 182 22.63 22.22 -14.98
N ARG A 183 23.24 21.17 -15.56
CA ARG A 183 22.47 20.12 -16.29
C ARG A 183 21.34 19.54 -15.42
N ARG A 184 21.54 19.46 -14.09
CA ARG A 184 20.53 19.00 -13.13
C ARG A 184 19.30 19.90 -13.13
N ASP A 185 19.53 21.20 -13.02
CA ASP A 185 18.47 22.20 -12.90
C ASP A 185 17.76 22.42 -14.25
N LYS A 186 18.48 22.40 -15.37
CA LYS A 186 17.87 22.44 -16.72
C LYS A 186 16.95 21.23 -16.97
N LEU A 187 17.36 20.04 -16.55
CA LEU A 187 16.50 18.84 -16.62
C LEU A 187 15.29 18.94 -15.69
N LEU A 188 15.41 19.54 -14.51
CA LEU A 188 14.26 19.83 -13.63
C LEU A 188 13.33 20.90 -14.23
N ALA A 189 13.85 21.91 -14.94
CA ALA A 189 13.06 22.91 -15.65
C ALA A 189 12.25 22.29 -16.79
N CYS A 190 12.88 21.44 -17.61
CA CYS A 190 12.19 20.62 -18.61
C CYS A 190 11.10 19.74 -17.97
N GLY A 191 11.43 19.09 -16.84
CA GLY A 191 10.46 18.32 -16.06
C GLY A 191 9.27 19.14 -15.55
N ALA A 192 9.48 20.38 -15.12
CA ALA A 192 8.43 21.28 -14.67
C ALA A 192 7.50 21.72 -15.83
N LEU A 193 8.05 21.99 -17.02
CA LEU A 193 7.28 22.29 -18.23
C LEU A 193 6.39 21.10 -18.62
N ILE A 194 6.98 19.90 -18.72
CA ILE A 194 6.27 18.66 -19.08
C ILE A 194 5.16 18.33 -18.05
N VAL A 195 5.42 18.54 -16.75
CA VAL A 195 4.42 18.29 -15.70
C VAL A 195 3.30 19.32 -15.71
N ALA A 196 3.57 20.59 -16.07
CA ALA A 196 2.51 21.58 -16.25
C ALA A 196 1.59 21.24 -17.42
N GLU A 197 2.15 20.82 -18.57
CA GLU A 197 1.39 20.32 -19.71
C GLU A 197 0.50 19.12 -19.33
N LEU A 198 1.07 18.11 -18.66
CA LEU A 198 0.34 16.93 -18.20
C LEU A 198 -0.79 17.27 -17.22
N ARG A 199 -0.58 18.24 -16.32
CA ARG A 199 -1.60 18.69 -15.36
C ARG A 199 -2.76 19.40 -16.05
N LEU A 200 -2.49 20.18 -17.10
CA LEU A 200 -3.53 20.77 -17.95
C LEU A 200 -4.31 19.70 -18.72
N GLN A 201 -3.63 18.72 -19.34
CA GLN A 201 -4.30 17.62 -20.05
C GLN A 201 -5.18 16.75 -19.13
N VAL A 202 -4.74 16.51 -17.89
CA VAL A 202 -5.58 15.81 -16.89
C VAL A 202 -6.81 16.64 -16.54
N LEU A 203 -6.67 17.95 -16.32
CA LEU A 203 -7.79 18.84 -16.03
C LEU A 203 -8.79 18.93 -17.21
N GLU A 204 -8.29 19.09 -18.43
CA GLU A 204 -9.06 19.19 -19.67
C GLU A 204 -9.88 17.92 -19.94
N VAL A 205 -9.23 16.75 -19.88
CA VAL A 205 -9.86 15.47 -20.28
C VAL A 205 -10.71 14.86 -19.16
N THR A 206 -10.40 15.12 -17.88
CA THR A 206 -11.06 14.44 -16.74
C THR A 206 -11.85 15.35 -15.82
N GLU A 207 -11.80 16.68 -16.00
CA GLU A 207 -12.27 17.71 -15.07
C GLU A 207 -11.62 17.70 -13.68
N PHE A 208 -10.52 16.96 -13.48
CA PHE A 208 -9.85 16.84 -12.19
C PHE A 208 -8.57 17.68 -12.12
N THR A 209 -8.47 18.53 -11.10
CA THR A 209 -7.19 19.17 -10.73
C THR A 209 -6.27 18.17 -10.03
N CYS A 210 -4.96 18.35 -10.21
CA CYS A 210 -3.96 17.60 -9.47
C CYS A 210 -2.75 18.46 -9.12
N SER A 211 -2.09 18.07 -8.04
CA SER A 211 -0.86 18.69 -7.56
C SER A 211 0.32 17.77 -7.85
N ALA A 212 1.51 18.34 -8.09
CA ALA A 212 2.69 17.56 -8.47
C ALA A 212 3.97 18.00 -7.76
N GLY A 213 4.95 17.10 -7.72
CA GLY A 213 6.29 17.35 -7.20
C GLY A 213 7.34 16.82 -8.15
N ILE A 214 8.33 17.63 -8.50
CA ILE A 214 9.39 17.32 -9.48
C ILE A 214 10.74 17.36 -8.78
N ALA A 215 11.48 16.24 -8.81
CA ALA A 215 12.78 16.09 -8.17
C ALA A 215 13.60 14.92 -8.78
N HIS A 216 14.84 14.72 -8.34
CA HIS A 216 15.68 13.63 -8.86
C HIS A 216 15.35 12.20 -8.36
N ASN A 217 14.35 12.03 -7.48
CA ASN A 217 13.90 10.72 -7.02
C ASN A 217 12.47 10.71 -6.44
N LYS A 218 11.90 9.50 -6.32
CA LYS A 218 10.52 9.23 -5.83
C LYS A 218 10.26 9.68 -4.39
N MET A 219 11.30 9.87 -3.59
CA MET A 219 11.20 10.28 -2.20
C MET A 219 10.98 11.80 -2.12
N LEU A 220 11.84 12.58 -2.74
CA LEU A 220 11.74 14.04 -2.83
C LEU A 220 10.50 14.49 -3.62
N ALA A 221 10.21 13.84 -4.75
CA ALA A 221 9.04 14.15 -5.58
C ALA A 221 7.72 14.01 -4.79
N LYS A 222 7.59 12.97 -3.94
CA LYS A 222 6.41 12.79 -3.10
C LYS A 222 6.27 13.89 -2.04
N LEU A 223 7.37 14.28 -1.39
CA LEU A 223 7.36 15.40 -0.43
C LEU A 223 6.85 16.68 -1.11
N ALA A 224 7.47 17.03 -2.23
CA ALA A 224 7.18 18.24 -3.02
C ALA A 224 5.71 18.32 -3.47
N SER A 225 5.13 17.20 -3.91
CA SER A 225 3.72 17.13 -4.33
C SER A 225 2.69 17.42 -3.22
N GLY A 226 3.12 17.36 -1.96
CA GLY A 226 2.29 17.67 -0.79
C GLY A 226 2.44 19.09 -0.24
N MET A 227 3.39 19.89 -0.75
CA MET A 227 3.76 21.18 -0.13
C MET A 227 2.74 22.30 -0.42
N ASN A 228 2.36 22.48 -1.69
CA ASN A 228 1.61 23.66 -2.14
C ASN A 228 0.20 23.34 -2.67
N LYS A 229 -0.39 22.22 -2.26
CA LYS A 229 -1.74 21.79 -2.68
C LYS A 229 -2.83 22.83 -2.29
N PRO A 230 -3.90 23.03 -3.09
CA PRO A 230 -4.30 22.28 -4.29
C PRO A 230 -3.82 22.89 -5.60
N ALA A 231 -3.89 22.10 -6.69
CA ALA A 231 -3.70 22.54 -8.06
C ALA A 231 -2.39 23.32 -8.32
N GLN A 232 -1.30 22.94 -7.65
CA GLN A 232 0.04 23.52 -7.85
C GLN A 232 1.08 22.43 -8.10
N GLN A 233 2.25 22.84 -8.61
CA GLN A 233 3.41 21.96 -8.70
C GLN A 233 4.62 22.57 -7.99
N THR A 234 5.43 21.70 -7.36
CA THR A 234 6.62 22.09 -6.59
C THR A 234 7.87 21.45 -7.18
N VAL A 235 8.92 22.22 -7.43
CA VAL A 235 10.22 21.73 -7.93
C VAL A 235 11.24 21.76 -6.80
N VAL A 236 12.08 20.73 -6.69
CA VAL A 236 13.14 20.62 -5.69
C VAL A 236 14.53 20.62 -6.35
N PRO A 237 15.16 21.79 -6.57
CA PRO A 237 16.55 21.91 -6.99
C PRO A 237 17.51 21.30 -5.96
N PHE A 238 18.67 20.82 -6.40
CA PHE A 238 19.65 20.18 -5.50
C PHE A 238 20.14 21.11 -4.38
N SER A 239 20.30 22.40 -4.66
CA SER A 239 20.66 23.44 -3.66
C SER A 239 19.68 23.51 -2.48
N SER A 240 18.37 23.34 -2.74
CA SER A 240 17.32 23.46 -1.73
C SER A 240 17.28 22.32 -0.70
N LEU A 241 17.97 21.20 -0.97
CA LEU A 241 17.81 19.95 -0.21
C LEU A 241 18.21 20.08 1.26
N SER A 242 19.26 20.84 1.57
CA SER A 242 19.70 21.05 2.96
C SER A 242 18.64 21.79 3.78
N LYS A 243 18.11 22.90 3.25
CA LYS A 243 17.04 23.71 3.85
C LYS A 243 15.73 22.92 3.99
N LEU A 244 15.39 22.11 2.99
CA LEU A 244 14.19 21.27 2.96
C LEU A 244 14.24 20.12 3.98
N LEU A 245 15.31 19.32 3.98
CA LEU A 245 15.41 18.12 4.82
C LEU A 245 15.83 18.45 6.25
N GLY A 246 16.65 19.48 6.45
CA GLY A 246 17.09 19.95 7.77
C GLY A 246 15.93 20.25 8.70
N ASN A 247 14.87 20.89 8.19
CA ASN A 247 13.71 21.29 8.98
C ASN A 247 12.54 20.28 8.94
N LEU A 248 12.62 19.20 8.15
CA LEU A 248 11.51 18.26 7.95
C LEU A 248 11.37 17.33 9.17
N PRO A 249 10.23 17.32 9.90
CA PRO A 249 10.05 16.42 11.04
C PRO A 249 10.09 14.94 10.62
N ILE A 250 10.81 14.10 11.35
CA ILE A 250 11.13 12.72 10.97
C ILE A 250 9.88 11.88 10.64
N LYS A 251 8.77 12.12 11.34
CA LYS A 251 7.47 11.44 11.13
C LYS A 251 6.67 11.93 9.91
N LYS A 252 7.02 13.07 9.30
CA LYS A 252 6.50 13.48 7.99
C LYS A 252 7.14 12.70 6.84
N MET A 253 8.30 12.09 7.08
CA MET A 253 9.06 11.39 6.05
C MET A 253 8.43 10.05 5.67
N LYS A 254 8.45 9.73 4.36
CA LYS A 254 7.90 8.47 3.82
C LYS A 254 8.57 7.27 4.52
N GLN A 255 7.77 6.27 4.91
CA GLN A 255 8.16 5.10 5.72
C GLN A 255 8.53 5.37 7.20
N LEU A 256 8.65 6.64 7.65
CA LEU A 256 9.04 6.97 9.03
C LEU A 256 7.90 7.47 9.93
N GLY A 257 6.71 7.78 9.41
CA GLY A 257 5.52 8.12 10.23
C GLY A 257 4.98 7.01 11.16
N GLY A 258 5.66 5.86 11.27
CA GLY A 258 5.27 4.72 12.10
C GLY A 258 6.29 4.40 13.22
N LYS A 259 6.34 3.13 13.63
CA LYS A 259 7.19 2.65 14.75
C LYS A 259 8.66 3.04 14.62
N LEU A 260 9.23 2.98 13.40
CA LEU A 260 10.65 3.30 13.16
C LEU A 260 10.97 4.78 13.44
N GLY A 261 10.12 5.73 13.06
CA GLY A 261 10.32 7.15 13.39
C GLY A 261 10.10 7.47 14.87
N THR A 262 9.20 6.74 15.56
CA THR A 262 9.09 6.83 17.03
C THR A 262 10.34 6.29 17.72
N SER A 263 10.91 5.19 17.23
CA SER A 263 12.17 4.63 17.73
C SER A 263 13.35 5.58 17.47
N LEU A 264 13.47 6.20 16.29
CA LEU A 264 14.47 7.24 16.02
C LEU A 264 14.39 8.43 17.00
N GLN A 265 13.18 8.88 17.35
CA GLN A 265 12.98 9.93 18.35
C GLN A 265 13.39 9.51 19.77
N ILE A 266 13.06 8.28 20.18
CA ILE A 266 13.30 7.79 21.55
C ILE A 266 14.76 7.36 21.74
N ASP A 267 15.28 6.56 20.81
CA ASP A 267 16.55 5.86 20.97
C ASP A 267 17.76 6.73 20.60
N LEU A 268 17.58 7.70 19.67
CA LEU A 268 18.65 8.56 19.14
C LEU A 268 18.35 10.08 19.25
N GLY A 269 17.18 10.49 19.74
CA GLY A 269 16.80 11.91 19.84
C GLY A 269 16.50 12.61 18.50
N VAL A 270 16.39 11.85 17.41
CA VAL A 270 16.22 12.36 16.03
C VAL A 270 14.79 12.86 15.83
N ASN A 271 14.61 14.18 15.78
CA ASN A 271 13.33 14.85 15.60
C ASN A 271 13.09 15.32 14.16
N THR A 272 14.14 15.75 13.47
CA THR A 272 14.15 16.14 12.06
C THR A 272 14.82 15.07 11.19
N VAL A 273 14.68 15.18 9.86
CA VAL A 273 15.51 14.41 8.91
C VAL A 273 16.96 14.94 8.89
N GLY A 274 17.17 16.21 9.23
CA GLY A 274 18.51 16.81 9.40
C GLY A 274 19.33 16.18 10.54
N ASP A 275 18.70 15.81 11.65
CA ASP A 275 19.39 15.26 12.82
C ASP A 275 20.12 13.94 12.49
N LEU A 276 19.63 13.18 11.51
CA LEU A 276 20.28 11.97 11.01
C LEU A 276 21.69 12.23 10.43
N LEU A 277 22.00 13.46 9.99
CA LEU A 277 23.32 13.83 9.48
C LEU A 277 24.42 13.77 10.55
N GLN A 278 24.04 13.86 11.84
CA GLN A 278 24.95 13.75 12.98
C GLN A 278 25.45 12.31 13.23
N PHE A 279 24.91 11.32 12.52
CA PHE A 279 25.21 9.90 12.70
C PHE A 279 25.97 9.34 11.49
N SER A 280 27.03 8.55 11.77
CA SER A 280 27.72 7.78 10.74
C SER A 280 26.83 6.65 10.22
N GLU A 281 27.17 6.09 9.06
CA GLU A 281 26.37 5.01 8.48
C GLU A 281 26.41 3.77 9.39
N GLU A 282 27.60 3.42 9.88
CA GLU A 282 27.87 2.27 10.73
C GLU A 282 27.05 2.33 12.03
N LYS A 283 26.94 3.51 12.65
CA LYS A 283 26.13 3.72 13.87
C LYS A 283 24.64 3.52 13.59
N LEU A 284 24.13 3.97 12.44
CA LEU A 284 22.75 3.71 12.03
C LEU A 284 22.53 2.23 11.64
N GLN A 285 23.54 1.56 11.09
CA GLN A 285 23.51 0.13 10.78
C GLN A 285 23.56 -0.74 12.05
N GLU A 286 24.28 -0.32 13.10
CA GLU A 286 24.35 -1.01 14.40
C GLU A 286 22.98 -1.03 15.10
N PHE A 287 22.30 0.12 15.15
CA PHE A 287 20.99 0.25 15.81
C PHE A 287 19.84 -0.37 15.01
N TYR A 288 19.79 -0.20 13.68
CA TYR A 288 18.63 -0.57 12.86
C TYR A 288 18.88 -1.71 11.85
N GLY A 289 20.08 -2.29 11.86
CA GLY A 289 20.54 -3.29 10.89
C GLY A 289 20.97 -2.66 9.57
N ILE A 290 21.95 -3.29 8.90
CA ILE A 290 22.63 -2.82 7.68
C ILE A 290 21.67 -2.15 6.68
N ASN A 291 20.67 -2.89 6.20
CA ASN A 291 19.72 -2.45 5.17
C ASN A 291 18.76 -1.32 5.61
N THR A 292 18.71 -0.95 6.89
CA THR A 292 17.92 0.17 7.40
C THR A 292 18.82 1.36 7.72
N GLY A 293 19.99 1.12 8.32
CA GLY A 293 20.98 2.16 8.62
C GLY A 293 21.47 2.87 7.35
N SER A 294 21.90 2.09 6.35
CA SER A 294 22.29 2.60 5.03
C SER A 294 21.17 3.44 4.39
N TRP A 295 19.92 2.99 4.53
CA TRP A 295 18.75 3.68 3.97
C TRP A 295 18.45 4.99 4.69
N LEU A 296 18.56 5.04 6.02
CA LEU A 296 18.42 6.26 6.82
C LEU A 296 19.52 7.28 6.49
N TRP A 297 20.77 6.84 6.41
CA TRP A 297 21.93 7.68 6.12
C TRP A 297 21.84 8.33 4.74
N ASN A 298 21.39 7.59 3.73
CA ASN A 298 21.12 8.11 2.38
C ASN A 298 19.89 9.03 2.36
N THR A 299 18.81 8.65 3.06
CA THR A 299 17.57 9.45 3.17
C THR A 299 17.83 10.85 3.74
N ALA A 300 18.69 10.97 4.75
CA ALA A 300 19.11 12.23 5.34
C ALA A 300 19.80 13.19 4.34
N ARG A 301 20.44 12.62 3.31
CA ARG A 301 21.19 13.32 2.26
C ARG A 301 20.35 13.52 0.98
N GLY A 302 19.05 13.21 1.03
CA GLY A 302 18.14 13.28 -0.11
C GLY A 302 18.31 12.15 -1.15
N ILE A 303 19.24 11.21 -0.93
CA ILE A 303 19.61 10.15 -1.87
C ILE A 303 18.58 9.02 -1.79
N ASN A 304 18.03 8.60 -2.94
CA ASN A 304 17.08 7.50 -3.00
C ASN A 304 17.13 6.76 -4.35
N GLY A 305 17.70 5.55 -4.33
CA GLY A 305 17.82 4.67 -5.50
C GLY A 305 16.55 3.89 -5.88
N GLU A 306 15.35 4.28 -5.44
CA GLU A 306 14.13 3.62 -5.92
C GLU A 306 13.80 4.08 -7.35
N GLU A 307 13.67 3.11 -8.26
CA GLU A 307 13.22 3.31 -9.65
C GLU A 307 11.70 3.36 -9.77
N VAL A 308 11.20 3.98 -10.85
CA VAL A 308 9.79 3.97 -11.24
C VAL A 308 9.53 2.70 -12.04
N LYS A 309 8.64 1.83 -11.54
CA LYS A 309 8.58 0.41 -11.94
C LYS A 309 7.74 0.10 -13.19
N GLY A 310 7.26 1.11 -13.92
CA GLY A 310 6.47 0.90 -15.15
C GLY A 310 5.12 0.18 -14.95
N ARG A 311 4.59 0.17 -13.72
CA ARG A 311 3.36 -0.54 -13.34
C ARG A 311 2.14 0.39 -13.40
N LEU A 312 1.33 0.27 -14.46
CA LEU A 312 0.06 0.98 -14.58
C LEU A 312 -1.08 0.32 -13.78
N LEU A 313 -1.07 -1.02 -13.71
CA LEU A 313 -2.17 -1.85 -13.21
C LEU A 313 -1.93 -2.36 -11.78
N PRO A 314 -2.98 -2.67 -10.99
CA PRO A 314 -2.82 -3.26 -9.66
C PRO A 314 -2.28 -4.70 -9.71
N ASN A 315 -1.51 -5.08 -8.68
CA ASN A 315 -0.93 -6.42 -8.51
C ASN A 315 -1.91 -7.46 -7.92
N SER A 316 -3.06 -7.01 -7.41
CA SER A 316 -4.10 -7.85 -6.82
C SER A 316 -5.47 -7.17 -6.91
N HIS A 317 -6.52 -7.98 -6.91
CA HIS A 317 -7.89 -7.56 -6.65
C HIS A 317 -8.34 -8.08 -5.29
N GLY A 318 -9.37 -7.48 -4.72
CA GLY A 318 -9.89 -7.93 -3.44
C GLY A 318 -11.09 -7.13 -2.97
N SER A 319 -12.03 -7.82 -2.36
CA SER A 319 -13.21 -7.24 -1.71
C SER A 319 -13.19 -7.58 -0.22
N GLY A 320 -13.64 -6.64 0.60
CA GLY A 320 -13.73 -6.83 2.04
C GLY A 320 -14.74 -5.91 2.72
N LYS A 321 -15.10 -6.26 3.95
CA LYS A 321 -16.01 -5.49 4.80
C LYS A 321 -15.62 -5.64 6.28
N THR A 322 -15.81 -4.55 7.03
CA THR A 322 -15.65 -4.49 8.49
C THR A 322 -17.01 -4.56 9.18
N PHE A 323 -17.06 -5.27 10.31
CA PHE A 323 -18.25 -5.61 11.09
C PHE A 323 -18.07 -5.14 12.54
N PRO A 324 -18.16 -3.81 12.81
CA PRO A 324 -17.79 -3.25 14.10
C PRO A 324 -18.84 -3.55 15.19
N GLY A 325 -18.34 -3.84 16.40
CA GLY A 325 -19.14 -3.98 17.62
C GLY A 325 -20.23 -5.04 17.51
N PRO A 326 -21.51 -4.72 17.79
CA PRO A 326 -22.59 -5.70 17.80
C PRO A 326 -22.88 -6.34 16.44
N ARG A 327 -22.38 -5.75 15.33
CA ARG A 327 -22.54 -6.27 13.97
C ARG A 327 -21.53 -7.36 13.58
N ALA A 328 -20.60 -7.73 14.47
CA ALA A 328 -19.66 -8.81 14.24
C ALA A 328 -20.37 -10.13 13.89
N LEU A 329 -19.83 -10.89 12.93
CA LEU A 329 -20.43 -12.14 12.47
C LEU A 329 -20.10 -13.27 13.46
N LYS A 330 -21.12 -13.96 13.99
CA LYS A 330 -21.01 -14.94 15.09
C LYS A 330 -21.37 -16.37 14.70
N THR A 331 -21.73 -16.61 13.44
CA THR A 331 -22.12 -17.93 12.91
C THR A 331 -21.49 -18.18 11.55
N VAL A 332 -21.20 -19.44 11.21
CA VAL A 332 -20.62 -19.80 9.91
C VAL A 332 -21.54 -19.36 8.76
N ALA A 333 -22.85 -19.56 8.88
CA ALA A 333 -23.83 -19.11 7.87
C ALA A 333 -23.81 -17.58 7.64
N SER A 334 -23.61 -16.78 8.69
CA SER A 334 -23.47 -15.32 8.54
C SER A 334 -22.17 -14.92 7.85
N VAL A 335 -21.09 -15.69 8.04
CA VAL A 335 -19.82 -15.51 7.31
C VAL A 335 -19.95 -15.97 5.86
N GLU A 336 -20.58 -17.10 5.60
CA GLU A 336 -20.84 -17.67 4.27
C GLU A 336 -21.69 -16.77 3.38
N LYS A 337 -22.73 -16.13 3.96
CA LYS A 337 -23.47 -15.07 3.27
C LYS A 337 -22.54 -13.93 2.85
N TRP A 338 -21.73 -13.39 3.77
CA TRP A 338 -20.82 -12.29 3.41
C TRP A 338 -19.68 -12.72 2.47
N LEU A 339 -19.17 -13.95 2.56
CA LEU A 339 -18.25 -14.49 1.55
C LEU A 339 -18.91 -14.53 0.18
N SER A 340 -20.20 -14.85 0.09
CA SER A 340 -20.91 -14.85 -1.19
C SER A 340 -20.90 -13.47 -1.85
N GLU A 341 -21.28 -12.43 -1.10
CA GLU A 341 -21.27 -11.02 -1.55
C GLU A 341 -19.86 -10.57 -2.00
N LEU A 342 -18.82 -10.92 -1.23
CA LEU A 342 -17.43 -10.50 -1.48
C LEU A 342 -16.78 -11.27 -2.64
N CYS A 343 -17.12 -12.54 -2.82
CA CYS A 343 -16.60 -13.38 -3.91
C CYS A 343 -17.25 -13.03 -5.26
N GLU A 344 -18.49 -12.53 -5.28
CA GLU A 344 -19.11 -12.00 -6.50
C GLU A 344 -18.40 -10.75 -7.02
N GLU A 345 -18.21 -9.72 -6.20
CA GLU A 345 -17.45 -8.52 -6.61
C GLU A 345 -16.02 -8.86 -7.04
N LEU A 346 -15.38 -9.83 -6.36
CA LEU A 346 -14.06 -10.31 -6.76
C LEU A 346 -14.11 -11.02 -8.14
N SER A 347 -15.14 -11.82 -8.40
CA SER A 347 -15.34 -12.54 -9.66
C SER A 347 -15.57 -11.58 -10.83
N GLU A 348 -16.43 -10.56 -10.66
CA GLU A 348 -16.70 -9.52 -11.66
C GLU A 348 -15.43 -8.73 -12.01
N ARG A 349 -14.68 -8.33 -10.97
CA ARG A 349 -13.43 -7.56 -11.15
C ARG A 349 -12.31 -8.38 -11.79
N LEU A 350 -12.27 -9.69 -11.53
CA LEU A 350 -11.36 -10.60 -12.23
C LEU A 350 -11.76 -10.80 -13.71
N GLN A 351 -13.06 -10.89 -14.00
CA GLN A 351 -13.57 -10.99 -15.37
C GLN A 351 -13.23 -9.74 -16.18
N SER A 352 -13.53 -8.56 -15.63
CA SER A 352 -13.20 -7.26 -16.25
C SER A 352 -11.68 -7.08 -16.45
N ASP A 353 -10.84 -7.49 -15.49
CA ASP A 353 -9.37 -7.41 -15.61
C ASP A 353 -8.81 -8.41 -16.64
N LEU A 354 -9.41 -9.59 -16.78
CA LEU A 354 -9.10 -10.56 -17.82
C LEU A 354 -9.49 -10.03 -19.21
N GLU A 355 -10.68 -9.46 -19.34
CA GLU A 355 -11.20 -8.91 -20.60
C GLU A 355 -10.39 -7.71 -21.09
N GLN A 356 -10.09 -6.76 -20.20
CA GLN A 356 -9.39 -5.52 -20.54
C GLN A 356 -7.87 -5.72 -20.64
N ASN A 357 -7.27 -6.39 -19.65
CA ASN A 357 -5.81 -6.42 -19.47
C ASN A 357 -5.18 -7.78 -19.80
N LYS A 358 -5.95 -8.74 -20.35
CA LYS A 358 -5.51 -10.06 -20.85
C LYS A 358 -4.60 -10.82 -19.87
N ARG A 359 -4.98 -10.80 -18.58
CA ARG A 359 -4.16 -11.31 -17.47
C ARG A 359 -4.99 -12.08 -16.45
N ILE A 360 -4.35 -13.00 -15.73
CA ILE A 360 -5.00 -13.89 -14.75
C ILE A 360 -4.28 -13.87 -13.41
N ALA A 361 -5.05 -13.76 -12.33
CA ALA A 361 -4.61 -14.10 -10.97
C ALA A 361 -4.50 -15.62 -10.78
N HIS A 362 -3.57 -16.06 -9.92
CA HIS A 362 -3.33 -17.48 -9.63
C HIS A 362 -3.55 -17.88 -8.16
N THR A 363 -3.74 -16.94 -7.23
CA THR A 363 -3.84 -17.26 -5.80
C THR A 363 -4.98 -16.49 -5.14
N LEU A 364 -5.91 -17.23 -4.54
CA LEU A 364 -6.96 -16.71 -3.66
C LEU A 364 -6.42 -16.68 -2.23
N THR A 365 -6.58 -15.56 -1.53
CA THR A 365 -6.21 -15.38 -0.13
C THR A 365 -7.38 -14.79 0.65
N LEU A 366 -7.77 -15.46 1.74
CA LEU A 366 -8.73 -14.98 2.72
C LEU A 366 -8.00 -14.39 3.94
N HIS A 367 -8.44 -13.20 4.34
CA HIS A 367 -8.10 -12.60 5.62
C HIS A 367 -9.38 -12.36 6.43
N ALA A 368 -9.27 -12.51 7.75
CA ALA A 368 -10.32 -12.09 8.67
C ALA A 368 -9.71 -11.45 9.91
N HIS A 369 -10.51 -10.64 10.61
CA HIS A 369 -10.24 -10.18 11.96
C HIS A 369 -11.28 -10.80 12.89
N ALA A 370 -10.82 -11.37 14.00
CA ALA A 370 -11.64 -12.09 14.96
C ALA A 370 -11.32 -11.65 16.39
N TYR A 371 -12.30 -11.78 17.27
CA TYR A 371 -12.11 -11.73 18.73
C TYR A 371 -12.79 -12.94 19.39
N LYS A 372 -12.41 -13.24 20.64
CA LYS A 372 -13.16 -14.12 21.55
C LYS A 372 -13.55 -13.32 22.79
N PRO A 373 -14.71 -13.57 23.43
CA PRO A 373 -15.11 -12.86 24.64
C PRO A 373 -14.17 -13.03 25.83
N ASN A 374 -13.40 -14.13 25.88
CA ASN A 374 -12.56 -14.52 27.01
C ASN A 374 -11.04 -14.42 26.73
N ASP A 375 -10.61 -13.87 25.57
CA ASP A 375 -9.18 -13.65 25.31
C ASP A 375 -8.71 -12.39 26.06
N SER A 376 -8.02 -12.57 27.20
CA SER A 376 -7.20 -11.52 27.82
C SER A 376 -6.01 -11.16 26.91
N ASP A 377 -5.42 -12.16 26.25
CA ASP A 377 -4.42 -11.99 25.20
C ASP A 377 -5.07 -11.60 23.86
N SER A 378 -5.39 -10.31 23.73
CA SER A 378 -5.89 -9.67 22.49
C SER A 378 -4.96 -9.81 21.25
N PHE A 379 -3.81 -10.47 21.39
CA PHE A 379 -2.76 -10.60 20.39
C PHE A 379 -2.89 -11.80 19.46
N LYS A 380 -3.68 -12.84 19.76
CA LYS A 380 -3.86 -13.98 18.84
C LYS A 380 -4.66 -13.53 17.62
N LYS A 381 -3.97 -13.25 16.51
CA LYS A 381 -4.61 -12.89 15.23
C LYS A 381 -5.26 -14.12 14.58
N PHE A 382 -6.34 -13.89 13.85
CA PHE A 382 -6.91 -14.92 12.97
C PHE A 382 -5.93 -15.21 11.82
N PRO A 383 -5.63 -16.49 11.53
CA PRO A 383 -4.62 -16.83 10.52
C PRO A 383 -5.16 -16.57 9.11
N SER A 384 -4.34 -15.92 8.29
CA SER A 384 -4.65 -15.73 6.86
C SER A 384 -4.39 -17.03 6.10
N LYS A 385 -5.30 -17.42 5.20
CA LYS A 385 -5.23 -18.70 4.47
C LYS A 385 -5.34 -18.45 2.96
N SER A 386 -4.63 -19.26 2.17
CA SER A 386 -4.57 -19.12 0.71
C SER A 386 -4.63 -20.46 -0.02
N CYS A 387 -5.13 -20.46 -1.26
CA CYS A 387 -5.14 -21.60 -2.17
C CYS A 387 -4.91 -21.13 -3.63
N PRO A 388 -4.65 -22.05 -4.58
CA PRO A 388 -4.75 -21.75 -6.02
C PRO A 388 -6.15 -21.23 -6.36
N LEU A 389 -6.25 -20.18 -7.17
CA LEU A 389 -7.53 -19.57 -7.55
C LEU A 389 -8.26 -20.41 -8.61
N ARG A 390 -9.42 -20.99 -8.27
CA ARG A 390 -10.37 -21.56 -9.24
C ARG A 390 -11.30 -20.45 -9.75
N TYR A 391 -11.35 -20.24 -11.07
CA TYR A 391 -12.26 -19.26 -11.68
C TYR A 391 -13.72 -19.76 -11.71
N GLY A 392 -14.65 -18.81 -11.68
CA GLY A 392 -16.09 -19.04 -11.58
C GLY A 392 -16.61 -18.79 -10.16
N THR A 393 -17.65 -17.98 -10.03
CA THR A 393 -18.14 -17.42 -8.76
C THR A 393 -18.39 -18.48 -7.68
N SER A 394 -19.03 -19.61 -8.01
CA SER A 394 -19.29 -20.70 -7.05
C SER A 394 -18.00 -21.32 -6.50
N ARG A 395 -17.00 -21.55 -7.36
CA ARG A 395 -15.71 -22.13 -6.96
C ARG A 395 -14.92 -21.20 -6.04
N ILE A 396 -14.95 -19.89 -6.31
CA ILE A 396 -14.34 -18.88 -5.42
C ILE A 396 -15.05 -18.87 -4.06
N LYS A 397 -16.38 -19.01 -4.01
CA LYS A 397 -17.16 -19.12 -2.76
C LYS A 397 -16.82 -20.40 -1.97
N GLU A 398 -16.80 -21.57 -2.63
CA GLU A 398 -16.39 -22.86 -2.06
C GLU A 398 -14.98 -22.79 -1.44
N ASP A 399 -14.02 -22.25 -2.18
CA ASP A 399 -12.63 -22.11 -1.74
C ASP A 399 -12.53 -21.14 -0.57
N ALA A 400 -13.16 -19.97 -0.66
CA ALA A 400 -13.17 -18.99 0.43
C ALA A 400 -13.79 -19.54 1.72
N LEU A 401 -14.91 -20.27 1.63
CA LEU A 401 -15.53 -20.91 2.80
C LEU A 401 -14.62 -21.98 3.40
N SER A 402 -13.96 -22.79 2.57
CA SER A 402 -12.99 -23.80 3.01
C SER A 402 -11.77 -23.18 3.70
N LEU A 403 -11.23 -22.07 3.15
CA LEU A 403 -10.16 -21.28 3.76
C LEU A 403 -10.60 -20.68 5.11
N PHE A 404 -11.83 -20.16 5.21
CA PHE A 404 -12.38 -19.64 6.46
C PHE A 404 -12.49 -20.73 7.52
N GLN A 405 -13.10 -21.87 7.19
CA GLN A 405 -13.25 -22.98 8.14
C GLN A 405 -11.89 -23.53 8.61
N ALA A 406 -10.90 -23.61 7.72
CA ALA A 406 -9.53 -23.99 8.09
C ALA A 406 -8.88 -22.98 9.03
N GLY A 407 -8.99 -21.68 8.74
CA GLY A 407 -8.49 -20.62 9.61
C GLY A 407 -9.20 -20.57 10.98
N LEU A 408 -10.49 -20.86 11.01
CA LEU A 408 -11.30 -20.89 12.23
C LEU A 408 -10.90 -22.06 13.16
N ARG A 409 -10.66 -23.26 12.61
CA ARG A 409 -10.16 -24.40 13.42
C ARG A 409 -8.84 -24.07 14.11
N GLU A 410 -7.89 -23.47 13.39
CA GLU A 410 -6.59 -23.04 13.93
C GLU A 410 -6.70 -21.86 14.93
N TYR A 411 -7.60 -20.90 14.66
CA TYR A 411 -7.89 -19.81 15.59
C TYR A 411 -8.44 -20.31 16.93
N LEU A 412 -9.32 -21.31 16.89
CA LEU A 412 -9.88 -21.98 18.07
C LEU A 412 -8.95 -23.04 18.68
N GLY A 413 -7.90 -23.48 17.97
CA GLY A 413 -7.01 -24.57 18.40
C GLY A 413 -7.59 -25.98 18.20
N LEU A 414 -8.74 -26.10 17.52
CA LEU A 414 -9.49 -27.33 17.31
C LEU A 414 -9.00 -28.09 16.07
N TYR A 415 -7.71 -28.43 16.03
CA TYR A 415 -7.08 -29.06 14.87
C TYR A 415 -7.71 -30.43 14.51
N ASN A 416 -8.22 -31.17 15.51
CA ASN A 416 -8.71 -32.55 15.36
C ASN A 416 -10.25 -32.71 15.48
N VAL A 417 -11.03 -31.63 15.64
CA VAL A 417 -12.48 -31.72 15.88
C VAL A 417 -13.28 -31.21 14.67
N LYS A 418 -14.14 -32.06 14.11
CA LYS A 418 -15.15 -31.64 13.12
C LYS A 418 -16.19 -30.76 13.82
N THR A 419 -16.31 -29.50 13.42
CA THR A 419 -17.27 -28.54 13.97
C THR A 419 -18.70 -28.87 13.50
N SER A 420 -19.34 -29.81 14.19
CA SER A 420 -20.74 -30.16 13.98
C SER A 420 -21.68 -29.20 14.74
N GLY A 421 -22.79 -28.83 14.10
CA GLY A 421 -24.02 -28.40 14.76
C GLY A 421 -23.98 -27.16 15.65
N ASN A 422 -24.16 -25.97 15.05
CA ASN A 422 -24.94 -24.83 15.56
C ASN A 422 -24.79 -24.36 17.03
N GLN A 423 -23.71 -24.69 17.73
CA GLN A 423 -23.48 -24.25 19.11
C GLN A 423 -22.97 -22.81 19.17
N ASN A 424 -23.37 -22.10 20.23
CA ASN A 424 -23.20 -20.65 20.37
C ASN A 424 -21.72 -20.27 20.53
N SER A 425 -21.03 -20.07 19.41
CA SER A 425 -19.58 -20.13 19.35
C SER A 425 -18.92 -18.86 19.87
N GLY A 426 -18.00 -19.00 20.82
CA GLY A 426 -17.27 -17.92 21.49
C GLY A 426 -16.24 -17.18 20.63
N TRP A 427 -16.61 -16.80 19.42
CA TRP A 427 -15.86 -15.94 18.51
C TRP A 427 -16.78 -14.95 17.80
N GLY A 428 -16.23 -13.83 17.34
CA GLY A 428 -16.90 -12.91 16.43
C GLY A 428 -15.95 -12.37 15.38
N ILE A 429 -16.34 -12.41 14.11
CA ILE A 429 -15.57 -11.84 13.00
C ILE A 429 -15.93 -10.36 12.84
N THR A 430 -14.95 -9.50 13.10
CA THR A 430 -15.04 -8.03 13.01
C THR A 430 -14.54 -7.47 11.68
N GLY A 431 -13.97 -8.32 10.81
CA GLY A 431 -13.63 -7.97 9.43
C GLY A 431 -13.37 -9.20 8.59
N LEU A 432 -13.72 -9.15 7.31
CA LEU A 432 -13.61 -10.27 6.37
C LEU A 432 -13.21 -9.75 5.00
N SER A 433 -12.26 -10.39 4.34
CA SER A 433 -11.88 -10.06 2.96
C SER A 433 -11.33 -11.26 2.19
N VAL A 434 -11.59 -11.26 0.89
CA VAL A 434 -11.01 -12.18 -0.09
C VAL A 434 -10.24 -11.37 -1.13
N SER A 435 -9.09 -11.90 -1.55
CA SER A 435 -8.22 -11.25 -2.53
C SER A 435 -7.64 -12.25 -3.52
N ALA A 436 -7.51 -11.81 -4.77
CA ALA A 436 -6.89 -12.56 -5.85
C ALA A 436 -5.56 -11.89 -6.20
N SER A 437 -4.47 -12.66 -6.20
CA SER A 437 -3.11 -12.18 -6.34
C SER A 437 -2.27 -13.09 -7.24
N ARG A 438 -0.98 -12.74 -7.40
CA ARG A 438 -0.06 -13.32 -8.41
C ARG A 438 -0.66 -13.22 -9.80
N ILE A 439 -0.96 -11.98 -10.22
CA ILE A 439 -1.50 -11.68 -11.55
C ILE A 439 -0.36 -11.73 -12.58
N VAL A 440 -0.54 -12.52 -13.64
CA VAL A 440 0.38 -12.63 -14.79
C VAL A 440 -0.38 -12.41 -16.10
N ALA A 441 0.29 -11.84 -17.10
CA ALA A 441 -0.28 -11.74 -18.45
C ALA A 441 -0.45 -13.13 -19.07
N ILE A 442 -1.51 -13.34 -19.84
CA ILE A 442 -1.66 -14.53 -20.69
C ILE A 442 -0.67 -14.40 -21.85
N PRO A 443 0.20 -15.39 -22.11
CA PRO A 443 1.12 -15.33 -23.25
C PRO A 443 0.35 -15.26 -24.57
N SER A 444 0.79 -14.34 -25.45
CA SER A 444 0.20 -14.18 -26.78
C SER A 444 0.35 -15.48 -27.59
N GLY A 445 -0.73 -15.94 -28.21
CA GLY A 445 -0.76 -17.21 -28.95
C GLY A 445 -1.24 -18.43 -28.15
N THR A 446 -1.43 -18.34 -26.82
CA THR A 446 -2.02 -19.43 -26.03
C THR A 446 -3.51 -19.59 -26.34
N ARG A 447 -3.84 -20.38 -27.37
CA ARG A 447 -5.21 -20.88 -27.61
C ARG A 447 -5.63 -21.79 -26.46
N SER A 448 -6.91 -21.73 -26.07
CA SER A 448 -7.46 -22.67 -25.09
C SER A 448 -7.33 -24.10 -25.61
N ILE A 449 -6.93 -25.04 -24.74
CA ILE A 449 -6.84 -26.46 -25.12
C ILE A 449 -8.20 -27.04 -25.49
N MET A 450 -9.30 -26.44 -25.01
CA MET A 450 -10.67 -26.75 -25.43
C MET A 450 -10.87 -26.59 -26.95
N ASN A 451 -10.14 -25.67 -27.59
CA ASN A 451 -10.21 -25.45 -29.04
C ASN A 451 -9.46 -26.53 -29.86
N TYR A 452 -8.82 -27.50 -29.20
CA TYR A 452 -8.18 -28.67 -29.81
C TYR A 452 -8.92 -29.97 -29.51
N PHE A 453 -9.94 -29.95 -28.65
CA PHE A 453 -10.86 -31.07 -28.46
C PHE A 453 -12.07 -30.85 -29.39
N PRO A 454 -12.33 -31.74 -30.36
CA PRO A 454 -13.54 -31.64 -31.16
C PRO A 454 -14.78 -31.83 -30.27
N HIS A 455 -15.84 -31.06 -30.54
CA HIS A 455 -17.10 -31.22 -29.85
C HIS A 455 -17.68 -32.62 -30.12
N GLN A 456 -17.71 -33.48 -29.12
CA GLN A 456 -18.60 -34.63 -29.12
C GLN A 456 -20.01 -34.12 -28.76
N GLU A 457 -20.86 -33.99 -29.76
CA GLU A 457 -22.29 -33.77 -29.54
C GLU A 457 -22.91 -35.07 -29.03
N GLU A 458 -23.23 -35.12 -27.73
CA GLU A 458 -23.96 -36.24 -27.13
C GLU A 458 -25.42 -36.24 -27.62
N THR A 459 -25.67 -36.94 -28.73
CA THR A 459 -27.02 -37.13 -29.27
C THR A 459 -27.86 -38.01 -28.35
N CYS A 460 -28.58 -37.41 -27.41
CA CYS A 460 -29.58 -38.08 -26.58
C CYS A 460 -30.96 -38.06 -27.28
N PRO A 461 -31.57 -39.22 -27.59
CA PRO A 461 -32.81 -39.26 -28.38
C PRO A 461 -34.02 -38.81 -27.56
N GLN A 462 -34.66 -37.70 -27.96
CA GLN A 462 -35.93 -37.29 -27.38
C GLN A 462 -37.10 -38.09 -27.94
N VAL A 463 -38.08 -38.39 -27.08
CA VAL A 463 -39.30 -39.11 -27.45
C VAL A 463 -40.23 -38.17 -28.23
N LEU A 464 -40.51 -38.53 -29.48
CA LEU A 464 -41.51 -37.85 -30.31
C LEU A 464 -42.93 -38.14 -29.79
N LEU A 465 -43.69 -37.08 -29.51
CA LEU A 465 -45.14 -37.10 -29.36
C LEU A 465 -45.73 -36.33 -30.54
N SER A 466 -46.63 -36.96 -31.29
CA SER A 466 -47.05 -36.52 -32.62
C SER A 466 -48.35 -35.73 -32.63
N SER A 467 -48.44 -34.75 -33.53
CA SER A 467 -49.68 -34.30 -34.16
C SER A 467 -49.36 -33.61 -35.47
N GLU A 468 -49.95 -34.09 -36.56
CA GLU A 468 -49.77 -33.58 -37.92
C GLU A 468 -50.74 -32.42 -38.21
N LYS A 469 -50.40 -31.54 -39.17
CA LYS A 469 -51.20 -31.34 -40.41
C LYS A 469 -50.60 -30.32 -41.39
N LEU A 470 -50.37 -30.79 -42.63
CA LEU A 470 -50.49 -30.12 -43.93
C LEU A 470 -49.68 -28.83 -44.27
N ILE A 471 -48.82 -28.93 -45.31
CA ILE A 471 -48.89 -28.24 -46.65
C ILE A 471 -48.91 -26.68 -46.65
N GLN A 472 -48.15 -25.91 -47.45
CA GLN A 472 -47.24 -26.08 -48.63
C GLN A 472 -46.28 -24.82 -48.68
N ASP A 473 -45.27 -24.57 -49.54
CA ASP A 473 -44.66 -25.24 -50.72
C ASP A 473 -43.24 -24.66 -51.04
N ALA A 474 -42.59 -25.19 -52.09
CA ALA A 474 -41.62 -24.56 -53.02
C ALA A 474 -40.16 -24.26 -52.58
N GLN A 475 -39.26 -24.23 -53.58
CA GLN A 475 -37.78 -24.13 -53.48
C GLN A 475 -37.18 -23.17 -54.55
N LEU A 476 -35.85 -23.26 -54.75
CA LEU A 476 -35.02 -22.83 -55.91
C LEU A 476 -34.48 -21.38 -55.87
N LEU A 477 -33.27 -21.04 -56.36
CA LEU A 477 -32.04 -21.80 -56.69
C LEU A 477 -30.80 -20.85 -56.77
N SER A 478 -29.60 -21.39 -57.04
CA SER A 478 -28.34 -20.65 -57.29
C SER A 478 -27.98 -20.50 -58.78
N PRO A 479 -26.98 -19.65 -59.11
CA PRO A 479 -25.82 -20.00 -59.96
C PRO A 479 -24.48 -19.63 -59.26
N SER A 480 -23.30 -20.27 -59.42
CA SER A 480 -22.55 -20.86 -60.56
C SER A 480 -21.84 -19.82 -61.46
N GLU A 481 -20.57 -19.90 -61.90
CA GLU A 481 -19.47 -20.89 -61.70
C GLU A 481 -18.13 -20.35 -62.31
N ASN A 482 -17.00 -21.06 -62.11
CA ASN A 482 -15.75 -21.05 -62.94
C ASN A 482 -14.83 -19.79 -62.98
N CYS A 483 -13.52 -19.87 -63.31
CA CYS A 483 -12.45 -20.85 -63.01
C CYS A 483 -11.05 -20.31 -63.44
N LEU A 484 -9.97 -21.06 -63.10
CA LEU A 484 -8.56 -20.90 -63.53
C LEU A 484 -7.78 -19.68 -62.99
N GLY A 485 -6.49 -19.87 -62.69
CA GLY A 485 -5.62 -18.86 -62.06
C GLY A 485 -4.16 -18.93 -62.49
N SER A 486 -3.28 -18.21 -61.77
CA SER A 486 -1.83 -18.31 -61.84
C SER A 486 -1.19 -17.86 -60.52
N GLY A 487 0.05 -18.26 -60.25
CA GLY A 487 0.73 -18.02 -58.97
C GLY A 487 1.46 -16.66 -58.90
N GLY A 488 1.53 -16.08 -57.70
CA GLY A 488 2.28 -14.87 -57.38
C GLY A 488 2.78 -14.89 -55.93
N HIS A 489 4.02 -14.43 -55.71
CA HIS A 489 4.71 -14.57 -54.43
C HIS A 489 4.20 -13.58 -53.36
N LEU A 490 4.28 -13.97 -52.10
CA LEU A 490 3.99 -13.10 -50.95
C LEU A 490 4.95 -11.91 -50.87
N THR A 491 4.40 -10.70 -50.75
CA THR A 491 4.99 -9.55 -50.04
C THR A 491 3.85 -8.81 -49.35
N LEU A 492 4.06 -8.38 -48.10
CA LEU A 492 3.02 -7.79 -47.26
C LEU A 492 3.54 -6.46 -46.71
N GLN A 493 3.07 -5.36 -47.30
CA GLN A 493 3.31 -4.00 -46.81
C GLN A 493 2.00 -3.43 -46.25
N SER A 494 2.10 -2.82 -45.07
CA SER A 494 0.98 -2.23 -44.35
C SER A 494 0.51 -0.93 -45.02
N ILE A 495 -0.80 -0.70 -45.04
CA ILE A 495 -1.42 0.54 -45.53
C ILE A 495 -1.95 1.34 -44.34
N GLU A 496 -1.58 2.62 -44.27
CA GLU A 496 -2.19 3.60 -43.37
C GLU A 496 -3.49 4.17 -43.97
N PRO A 497 -4.52 4.47 -43.16
CA PRO A 497 -5.61 5.36 -43.56
C PRO A 497 -5.28 6.81 -43.19
N TRP A 498 -5.18 7.69 -44.20
CA TRP A 498 -4.97 9.13 -44.01
C TRP A 498 -6.22 9.87 -43.49
N ILE A 499 -5.98 11.08 -42.97
CA ILE A 499 -6.98 12.14 -42.78
C ILE A 499 -7.39 12.70 -44.15
N ALA A 500 -8.66 13.05 -44.32
CA ALA A 500 -9.15 13.84 -45.46
C ALA A 500 -9.95 15.05 -44.97
N CYS A 501 -9.54 16.24 -45.43
CA CYS A 501 -10.35 17.46 -45.43
C CYS A 501 -10.66 17.82 -46.90
N GLY A 502 -11.64 18.69 -47.13
CA GLY A 502 -11.96 19.20 -48.47
C GLY A 502 -12.70 20.52 -48.41
N GLU A 503 -12.32 21.43 -49.32
CA GLU A 503 -12.95 22.74 -49.57
C GLU A 503 -14.18 22.56 -50.52
N GLU A 504 -14.95 23.56 -51.00
CA GLU A 504 -14.82 25.03 -51.04
C GLU A 504 -16.19 25.73 -51.28
N ASP A 505 -16.30 26.99 -50.86
CA ASP A 505 -17.22 28.12 -51.18
C ASP A 505 -18.50 28.01 -52.05
N LYS A 506 -19.53 28.78 -51.63
CA LYS A 506 -20.05 29.96 -52.39
C LYS A 506 -20.99 30.92 -51.62
N GLU A 507 -20.98 32.20 -52.04
CA GLU A 507 -21.75 33.32 -51.46
C GLU A 507 -23.27 33.30 -51.72
N THR A 508 -24.07 33.91 -50.83
CA THR A 508 -25.04 34.97 -51.23
C THR A 508 -25.39 35.92 -50.06
N LYS A 509 -26.01 37.07 -50.36
CA LYS A 509 -26.18 38.23 -49.45
C LYS A 509 -27.65 38.51 -49.13
N HIS A 510 -27.95 38.98 -47.90
CA HIS A 510 -28.98 39.99 -47.52
C HIS A 510 -29.09 40.05 -45.97
N SER A 511 -28.64 41.12 -45.29
CA SER A 511 -29.24 42.46 -45.10
C SER A 511 -30.21 42.55 -43.90
N MET A 512 -29.88 43.38 -42.91
CA MET A 512 -30.71 43.66 -41.73
C MET A 512 -31.79 44.73 -42.00
N PRO A 513 -32.79 44.84 -41.12
CA PRO A 513 -33.40 46.12 -40.74
C PRO A 513 -33.03 46.55 -39.30
N LEU A 514 -33.21 47.84 -39.00
CA LEU A 514 -32.84 48.49 -37.74
C LEU A 514 -33.90 49.57 -37.42
N ASP A 515 -34.58 49.49 -36.27
CA ASP A 515 -35.48 50.52 -35.67
C ASP A 515 -36.14 49.91 -34.39
N ARG A 516 -36.68 50.64 -33.38
CA ARG A 516 -36.47 52.01 -32.84
C ARG A 516 -37.23 52.16 -31.48
N GLN A 517 -37.04 53.27 -30.76
CA GLN A 517 -37.78 53.72 -29.53
C GLN A 517 -37.56 52.84 -28.26
N LYS A 518 -37.37 53.31 -27.01
CA LYS A 518 -37.32 54.62 -26.28
C LYS A 518 -38.64 55.10 -25.59
N GLU A 519 -38.50 55.57 -24.33
CA GLU A 519 -39.55 56.04 -23.37
C GLU A 519 -40.54 54.93 -22.89
N ASP A 520 -41.11 54.87 -21.66
CA ASP A 520 -41.08 55.68 -20.41
C ASP A 520 -41.69 54.83 -19.23
N THR A 521 -41.79 55.19 -17.93
CA THR A 521 -40.95 55.93 -16.95
C THR A 521 -41.61 55.92 -15.54
N GLU A 522 -40.83 55.79 -14.44
CA GLU A 522 -41.21 55.92 -13.00
C GLU A 522 -42.28 54.96 -12.38
N MET A 523 -42.43 54.73 -11.06
CA MET A 523 -41.80 55.31 -9.84
C MET A 523 -41.79 54.35 -8.62
N CYS A 524 -40.94 54.64 -7.61
CA CYS A 524 -41.13 54.40 -6.15
C CYS A 524 -41.03 52.95 -5.55
N LYS A 525 -40.48 52.73 -4.33
CA LYS A 525 -39.80 53.64 -3.36
C LYS A 525 -39.02 52.89 -2.25
N LEU A 526 -38.08 53.60 -1.61
CA LEU A 526 -37.40 53.31 -0.31
C LEU A 526 -36.38 52.13 -0.33
N LYS A 527 -35.20 52.22 0.32
CA LYS A 527 -34.52 53.34 1.03
C LYS A 527 -33.00 53.11 1.05
N LEU A 528 -32.20 54.19 0.99
CA LEU A 528 -30.72 54.11 1.10
C LEU A 528 -30.26 53.99 2.56
N GLN A 529 -29.05 53.45 2.76
CA GLN A 529 -27.99 54.25 3.38
C GLN A 529 -26.58 53.77 2.98
N ASP A 530 -25.74 54.72 2.58
CA ASP A 530 -24.39 54.50 2.07
C ASP A 530 -23.33 54.50 3.19
N LYS A 531 -22.12 53.98 2.90
CA LYS A 531 -20.94 54.85 2.81
C LYS A 531 -19.67 54.20 2.22
N GLU A 532 -19.27 54.77 1.09
CA GLU A 532 -17.91 55.24 0.75
C GLU A 532 -16.71 54.29 0.87
N THR A 533 -16.20 53.95 -0.31
CA THR A 533 -14.87 53.42 -0.62
C THR A 533 -13.74 54.32 -0.12
N LEU A 534 -12.59 53.74 0.27
CA LEU A 534 -11.30 54.43 0.25
C LEU A 534 -10.19 53.50 -0.26
N LEU A 535 -9.42 53.99 -1.23
CA LEU A 535 -8.18 53.38 -1.74
C LEU A 535 -6.98 54.02 -1.02
N CYS A 536 -5.94 53.25 -0.71
CA CYS A 536 -4.57 53.44 -1.26
C CYS A 536 -3.52 52.56 -0.53
N SER A 537 -2.38 52.34 -1.22
CA SER A 537 -1.02 52.13 -0.70
C SER A 537 -0.74 51.08 0.40
N SER A 538 -0.05 50.01 0.00
CA SER A 538 0.96 49.36 0.85
C SER A 538 2.20 50.27 1.01
N PRO A 539 3.01 50.05 2.05
CA PRO A 539 4.43 49.80 1.83
C PRO A 539 4.86 48.42 2.36
N ALA A 540 6.10 48.01 2.08
CA ALA A 540 6.61 46.67 2.40
C ALA A 540 7.67 46.68 3.52
N ALA A 541 7.83 45.49 4.13
CA ALA A 541 8.93 45.06 5.02
C ALA A 541 9.14 45.81 6.35
N GLU A 542 9.08 45.05 7.47
CA GLU A 542 10.30 44.70 8.21
C GLU A 542 10.09 43.51 9.19
N VAL A 543 11.12 42.63 9.22
CA VAL A 543 11.69 41.87 10.36
C VAL A 543 10.81 41.02 11.32
N TYR A 544 11.25 39.76 11.51
CA TYR A 544 10.88 38.81 12.56
C TYR A 544 11.15 39.32 13.99
N GLN A 545 10.22 39.07 14.94
CA GLN A 545 10.55 38.59 16.30
C GLN A 545 9.31 38.13 17.09
N GLY A 546 9.51 37.36 18.17
CA GLY A 546 8.58 37.33 19.31
C GLY A 546 7.48 36.25 19.37
N TRP A 547 7.83 34.96 19.35
CA TRP A 547 7.00 33.94 20.01
C TRP A 547 7.48 33.75 21.45
N GLU A 548 6.78 34.29 22.45
CA GLU A 548 6.81 33.73 23.81
C GLU A 548 5.61 34.17 24.68
N LYS A 549 5.34 33.36 25.71
CA LYS A 549 4.57 33.63 26.94
C LYS A 549 3.14 34.19 26.81
N VAL A 550 2.19 33.29 27.05
CA VAL A 550 1.28 33.48 28.20
C VAL A 550 1.57 32.36 29.21
N GLN A 551 1.98 32.74 30.42
CA GLN A 551 1.88 31.90 31.61
C GLN A 551 0.68 32.38 32.41
N THR A 552 -0.08 31.47 33.03
CA THR A 552 -0.40 31.48 34.46
C THR A 552 -1.18 30.22 34.86
N GLU A 553 -0.76 29.62 35.98
CA GLU A 553 -1.55 29.07 37.10
C GLU A 553 -2.81 28.19 36.81
N SER A 554 -2.94 26.95 37.28
CA SER A 554 -2.69 26.33 38.60
C SER A 554 -3.68 26.72 39.72
N SER A 555 -4.74 25.91 39.90
CA SER A 555 -5.51 25.70 41.15
C SER A 555 -6.52 24.57 40.96
N GLY A 556 -6.86 23.81 42.02
CA GLY A 556 -8.05 22.94 41.99
C GLY A 556 -7.95 21.51 42.57
N ASP A 557 -7.20 21.26 43.64
CA ASP A 557 -7.35 20.01 44.41
C ASP A 557 -8.67 20.00 45.20
N TYR A 558 -9.50 18.97 45.01
CA TYR A 558 -10.58 18.55 45.90
C TYR A 558 -10.63 17.01 45.89
N LEU A 559 -10.05 16.34 46.89
CA LEU A 559 -10.67 15.96 48.17
C LEU A 559 -11.50 14.66 48.16
N THR A 560 -10.81 13.60 48.63
CA THR A 560 -11.25 12.57 49.60
C THR A 560 -12.26 11.47 49.25
N GLU A 561 -11.70 10.26 49.20
CA GLU A 561 -11.95 9.13 50.15
C GLU A 561 -13.37 8.74 50.59
N LYS A 562 -13.67 7.44 50.39
CA LYS A 562 -14.20 6.42 51.34
C LYS A 562 -14.60 5.16 50.52
N ILE A 563 -14.57 3.92 51.00
CA ILE A 563 -14.39 3.37 52.36
C ILE A 563 -13.72 1.97 52.31
N ARG A 564 -13.26 1.49 53.48
CA ARG A 564 -12.76 0.13 53.81
C ARG A 564 -13.85 -0.97 53.68
N ASP A 565 -13.66 -2.29 53.89
CA ASP A 565 -12.54 -3.18 54.28
C ASP A 565 -12.85 -4.59 53.70
N SER A 566 -11.88 -5.52 53.72
CA SER A 566 -12.03 -6.88 54.32
C SER A 566 -11.13 -7.99 53.72
N LEU A 567 -10.25 -8.49 54.59
CA LEU A 567 -9.91 -9.92 54.81
C LEU A 567 -9.19 -10.73 53.70
N GLU A 568 -7.87 -10.77 53.89
CA GLU A 568 -6.91 -11.86 53.73
C GLU A 568 -7.42 -13.30 53.51
N SER A 569 -6.73 -14.07 52.65
CA SER A 569 -6.55 -15.53 52.82
C SER A 569 -5.29 -16.08 52.12
N GLU A 570 -4.23 -16.27 52.91
CA GLU A 570 -3.05 -17.18 52.81
C GLU A 570 -2.26 -17.44 51.49
N GLU A 571 -0.97 -17.80 51.67
CA GLU A 571 -0.05 -18.18 50.59
C GLU A 571 -0.16 -19.66 50.16
N GLY A 572 0.16 -19.93 48.88
CA GLY A 572 0.15 -21.29 48.31
C GLY A 572 1.38 -21.63 47.44
N LYS A 573 2.60 -21.26 47.85
CA LYS A 573 3.83 -21.51 47.05
C LYS A 573 4.10 -23.02 46.87
N ARG A 574 4.01 -23.54 45.63
CA ARG A 574 4.60 -24.83 45.24
C ARG A 574 5.60 -24.68 44.11
N LYS A 575 6.88 -24.96 44.42
CA LYS A 575 7.88 -25.35 43.42
C LYS A 575 7.75 -26.86 43.17
N SER A 576 7.95 -27.29 41.93
CA SER A 576 8.33 -28.67 41.60
C SER A 576 9.40 -28.65 40.51
N ASN A 577 10.26 -29.66 40.48
CA ASN A 577 11.47 -29.64 39.65
C ASN A 577 11.22 -30.11 38.21
N LYS A 578 12.13 -29.71 37.32
CA LYS A 578 12.33 -30.40 36.04
C LYS A 578 12.83 -31.82 36.28
N GLU A 579 12.36 -32.77 35.49
CA GLU A 579 13.18 -33.89 35.04
C GLU A 579 12.85 -34.25 33.59
N LYS A 580 13.71 -35.04 32.93
CA LYS A 580 13.67 -35.27 31.47
C LYS A 580 13.03 -36.62 31.14
N GLY A 581 12.17 -36.67 30.12
CA GLY A 581 11.52 -37.92 29.66
C GLY A 581 11.23 -37.91 28.15
N MET A 582 11.89 -38.80 27.42
CA MET A 582 12.00 -38.86 25.96
C MET A 582 10.68 -38.89 25.16
N SER A 583 10.70 -38.30 23.97
CA SER A 583 9.69 -38.45 22.92
C SER A 583 9.67 -39.86 22.31
N THR A 584 8.49 -40.40 21.98
CA THR A 584 8.35 -41.68 21.27
C THR A 584 7.44 -41.58 20.04
N ILE A 585 7.98 -41.05 18.93
CA ILE A 585 7.45 -41.29 17.58
C ILE A 585 7.75 -42.73 17.11
N SER A 586 8.73 -43.39 17.74
CA SER A 586 9.16 -44.79 17.53
C SER A 586 8.13 -45.85 17.98
N ARG A 587 6.83 -45.63 17.77
CA ARG A 587 5.76 -46.61 17.95
C ARG A 587 4.69 -46.58 16.83
N TYR A 588 4.95 -45.86 15.73
CA TYR A 588 3.97 -45.72 14.62
C TYR A 588 4.31 -46.52 13.35
N PHE A 589 5.57 -46.95 13.18
CA PHE A 589 6.01 -47.68 11.98
C PHE A 589 6.60 -49.05 12.30
N GLN A 590 5.74 -49.96 12.78
CA GLN A 590 5.92 -51.41 12.78
C GLN A 590 4.53 -52.09 12.85
N SER A 591 4.40 -53.31 12.32
CA SER A 591 3.16 -54.11 12.22
C SER A 591 2.00 -53.52 11.36
N GLN A 592 2.16 -53.54 10.04
CA GLN A 592 1.06 -53.61 9.07
C GLN A 592 1.36 -54.63 7.95
N HIS A 593 1.40 -55.92 8.30
CA HIS A 593 1.26 -57.03 7.37
C HIS A 593 0.58 -58.22 8.08
N SER A 594 -0.56 -58.67 7.53
CA SER A 594 -1.47 -59.69 8.09
C SER A 594 -2.07 -59.39 9.49
N GLY A 595 -3.27 -59.86 9.83
CA GLY A 595 -4.29 -60.42 8.94
C GLY A 595 -5.48 -61.07 9.66
N SER A 596 -6.68 -60.50 9.47
CA SER A 596 -8.01 -61.14 9.58
C SER A 596 -8.51 -61.74 10.93
N LEU A 597 -9.85 -61.78 11.01
CA LEU A 597 -10.70 -62.78 11.70
C LEU A 597 -10.93 -62.75 13.24
N LEU A 598 -11.97 -61.99 13.62
CA LEU A 598 -13.10 -62.39 14.50
C LEU A 598 -12.92 -62.68 16.03
N LYS A 599 -14.07 -62.47 16.71
CA LYS A 599 -14.47 -62.85 18.07
C LYS A 599 -13.87 -62.06 19.25
N VAL A 600 -14.51 -61.96 20.44
CA VAL A 600 -15.92 -61.80 20.89
C VAL A 600 -15.91 -61.99 22.43
N GLU A 601 -16.69 -61.20 23.18
CA GLU A 601 -16.99 -61.42 24.62
C GLU A 601 -15.80 -61.35 25.61
N ASN A 602 -15.97 -61.28 26.94
CA ASN A 602 -16.91 -60.47 27.77
C ASN A 602 -16.37 -60.43 29.21
N ALA A 603 -16.65 -59.36 29.99
CA ALA A 603 -16.64 -59.35 31.46
C ALA A 603 -15.30 -59.73 32.19
N SER A 604 -15.16 -59.67 33.53
CA SER A 604 -15.50 -58.58 34.46
C SER A 604 -14.71 -58.69 35.80
N THR A 605 -14.68 -57.60 36.58
CA THR A 605 -14.64 -57.55 38.06
C THR A 605 -13.51 -58.23 38.89
N SER A 606 -12.62 -57.38 39.44
CA SER A 606 -12.55 -57.02 40.89
C SER A 606 -11.47 -57.61 41.85
N LYS A 607 -11.17 -56.77 42.88
CA LYS A 607 -10.45 -56.96 44.18
C LYS A 607 -8.91 -57.15 44.09
N LEU A 608 -8.04 -56.57 44.94
CA LEU A 608 -8.03 -55.97 46.31
C LEU A 608 -7.53 -56.87 47.46
N SER A 609 -6.24 -56.70 47.80
CA SER A 609 -5.56 -56.83 49.12
C SER A 609 -4.11 -56.33 48.92
N GLU A 610 -3.46 -55.46 49.70
CA GLU A 610 -3.20 -55.41 51.16
C GLU A 610 -2.38 -56.61 51.68
N SER A 611 -1.36 -56.47 52.56
CA SER A 611 -0.61 -55.28 53.07
C SER A 611 0.69 -55.74 53.82
N SER A 612 1.29 -54.89 54.67
CA SER A 612 2.36 -55.15 55.69
C SER A 612 3.84 -55.31 55.22
N SER A 613 4.90 -54.89 55.96
CA SER A 613 5.01 -53.98 57.14
C SER A 613 6.48 -53.73 57.60
N LEU A 614 6.79 -52.51 58.12
CA LEU A 614 7.85 -52.16 59.13
C LEU A 614 9.34 -52.32 58.68
N SER A 615 10.40 -51.70 59.27
CA SER A 615 10.66 -50.77 60.42
C SER A 615 11.99 -49.99 60.16
N GLU A 616 12.10 -48.65 60.28
CA GLU A 616 12.61 -47.81 61.42
C GLU A 616 14.15 -47.90 61.78
N PRO A 617 14.78 -46.91 62.47
CA PRO A 617 14.70 -45.43 62.37
C PRO A 617 16.07 -44.66 62.59
N GLN A 618 16.01 -43.33 62.85
CA GLN A 618 17.05 -42.38 63.35
C GLN A 618 18.10 -41.82 62.35
N SER A 619 18.58 -40.56 62.41
CA SER A 619 18.23 -39.27 63.10
C SER A 619 19.13 -38.13 62.50
N GLN A 620 19.19 -36.81 62.85
CA GLN A 620 18.67 -35.94 63.93
C GLN A 620 18.10 -34.57 63.39
N LEU A 621 18.55 -33.41 63.94
CA LEU A 621 18.03 -32.01 63.87
C LEU A 621 19.14 -31.03 64.40
N PRO A 622 18.99 -29.69 64.61
CA PRO A 622 18.02 -28.65 64.17
C PRO A 622 18.65 -27.27 63.72
N GLN A 623 17.81 -26.23 63.50
CA GLN A 623 18.02 -24.78 63.85
C GLN A 623 19.08 -23.91 63.10
N GLU A 624 18.99 -22.55 63.01
CA GLU A 624 17.90 -21.56 63.24
C GLU A 624 18.02 -20.30 62.31
N ASN A 625 17.63 -19.09 62.78
CA ASN A 625 17.16 -17.95 61.95
C ASN A 625 17.87 -16.59 62.25
N SER A 626 17.47 -15.51 61.55
CA SER A 626 17.74 -14.06 61.84
C SER A 626 19.14 -13.51 61.43
N LEU A 627 19.32 -12.42 60.65
CA LEU A 627 18.95 -10.97 60.72
C LEU A 627 19.97 -10.08 61.47
N ALA A 628 20.59 -9.10 60.79
CA ALA A 628 20.50 -7.64 61.11
C ALA A 628 21.53 -6.72 60.38
N ARG A 629 21.05 -5.53 60.00
CA ARG A 629 21.69 -4.18 59.97
C ARG A 629 23.13 -3.95 59.45
N GLY A 630 23.30 -2.86 58.69
CA GLY A 630 24.56 -2.08 58.69
C GLY A 630 24.84 -1.31 57.40
N GLU A 631 24.21 -0.15 57.18
CA GLU A 631 24.60 0.75 56.08
C GLU A 631 25.77 1.67 56.49
N SER A 632 26.78 1.79 55.62
CA SER A 632 27.65 2.98 55.58
C SER A 632 28.29 3.17 54.19
N SER A 633 28.32 4.43 53.76
CA SER A 633 29.22 5.06 52.76
C SER A 633 30.02 4.15 51.81
N VAL A 634 29.73 4.22 50.50
CA VAL A 634 30.69 3.83 49.45
C VAL A 634 30.76 4.87 48.33
N ASP A 635 31.97 5.08 47.82
CA ASP A 635 32.35 6.13 46.87
C ASP A 635 32.26 5.67 45.40
N ALA A 636 32.69 6.53 44.48
CA ALA A 636 32.55 6.42 43.03
C ALA A 636 33.20 5.20 42.35
N ARG A 637 32.87 5.07 41.05
CA ARG A 637 33.42 4.18 39.99
C ARG A 637 32.67 2.86 39.77
N LEU A 638 31.76 2.86 38.78
CA LEU A 638 31.39 1.65 38.05
C LEU A 638 31.42 1.90 36.54
N CYS A 639 32.51 1.48 35.89
CA CYS A 639 32.65 1.54 34.43
C CYS A 639 33.46 0.34 33.90
N SER A 640 32.86 -0.85 33.92
CA SER A 640 33.38 -2.01 33.19
C SER A 640 32.37 -3.16 33.07
N GLN A 641 32.30 -3.74 31.87
CA GLN A 641 31.96 -5.14 31.59
C GLN A 641 30.59 -5.71 32.03
N ILE A 642 29.58 -5.57 31.18
CA ILE A 642 28.65 -6.69 30.88
C ILE A 642 28.59 -6.88 29.36
N LYS A 643 29.27 -7.92 28.84
CA LYS A 643 29.12 -8.38 27.44
C LYS A 643 28.07 -9.50 27.38
N LEU A 644 26.84 -9.16 27.01
CA LEU A 644 25.82 -10.18 26.70
C LEU A 644 26.16 -10.92 25.40
N LYS A 645 26.66 -12.15 25.53
CA LYS A 645 26.87 -13.06 24.40
C LYS A 645 25.52 -13.46 23.79
N ARG A 646 25.39 -13.31 22.46
CA ARG A 646 24.39 -14.07 21.68
C ARG A 646 24.81 -15.55 21.66
N PRO A 647 23.87 -16.52 21.63
CA PRO A 647 24.22 -17.93 21.50
C PRO A 647 24.85 -18.19 20.13
N ALA A 648 26.01 -18.84 20.12
CA ALA A 648 26.56 -19.44 18.91
C ALA A 648 25.77 -20.73 18.61
N TRP A 649 25.48 -20.99 17.33
CA TRP A 649 24.88 -22.26 16.91
C TRP A 649 25.99 -23.30 16.87
N SER A 650 25.99 -24.22 17.84
CA SER A 650 26.78 -25.45 17.79
C SER A 650 25.87 -26.58 17.31
N TYR A 651 26.15 -27.13 16.14
CA TYR A 651 25.67 -28.47 15.80
C TYR A 651 26.51 -29.49 16.56
N ASP A 652 25.84 -30.53 17.08
CA ASP A 652 26.54 -31.73 17.50
C ASP A 652 26.77 -32.61 16.26
N VAL A 653 27.99 -33.13 16.09
CA VAL A 653 28.35 -33.92 14.90
C VAL A 653 27.84 -35.35 15.05
N ASP A 654 27.71 -35.83 16.29
CA ASP A 654 27.29 -37.20 16.61
C ASP A 654 25.76 -37.39 16.52
N GLU A 655 24.99 -36.32 16.26
CA GLU A 655 23.53 -36.36 15.98
C GLU A 655 23.19 -36.45 14.48
N VAL A 656 24.18 -36.48 13.57
CA VAL A 656 23.93 -36.53 12.11
C VAL A 656 23.71 -37.97 11.64
N ASP A 657 22.50 -38.26 11.18
CA ASP A 657 22.15 -39.57 10.61
C ASP A 657 22.98 -39.86 9.33
N GLN A 658 23.80 -40.90 9.41
CA GLN A 658 24.74 -41.26 8.35
C GLN A 658 24.05 -41.87 7.13
N ASP A 659 22.87 -42.48 7.27
CA ASP A 659 22.12 -43.04 6.14
C ASP A 659 21.48 -41.92 5.31
N VAL A 660 21.00 -40.86 5.97
CA VAL A 660 20.54 -39.63 5.29
C VAL A 660 21.66 -38.95 4.50
N LEU A 661 22.90 -38.97 5.00
CA LEU A 661 24.06 -38.51 4.23
C LEU A 661 24.34 -39.41 3.01
N ASN A 662 24.13 -40.72 3.12
CA ASN A 662 24.40 -41.69 2.05
C ASN A 662 23.44 -41.55 0.85
N GLU A 663 22.21 -41.05 1.06
CA GLU A 663 21.24 -40.77 -0.02
C GLU A 663 21.55 -39.51 -0.85
N LEU A 664 22.43 -38.61 -0.36
CA LEU A 664 22.73 -37.35 -1.04
C LEU A 664 23.63 -37.52 -2.28
N PRO A 665 23.50 -36.66 -3.32
CA PRO A 665 24.44 -36.62 -4.43
C PRO A 665 25.89 -36.39 -3.95
N LYS A 666 26.86 -37.12 -4.53
CA LYS A 666 28.27 -37.11 -4.11
C LYS A 666 28.90 -35.73 -3.93
N GLN A 667 28.55 -34.77 -4.79
CA GLN A 667 29.04 -33.39 -4.71
C GLN A 667 28.67 -32.71 -3.37
N ILE A 668 27.48 -33.02 -2.83
CA ILE A 668 27.00 -32.51 -1.54
C ILE A 668 27.61 -33.32 -0.39
N GLN A 669 27.82 -34.64 -0.56
CA GLN A 669 28.55 -35.48 0.40
C GLN A 669 29.98 -34.98 0.63
N GLU A 670 30.70 -34.66 -0.46
CA GLU A 670 32.07 -34.13 -0.42
C GLU A 670 32.14 -32.75 0.26
N GLU A 671 31.18 -31.86 -0.01
CA GLU A 671 31.09 -30.54 0.63
C GLU A 671 30.78 -30.63 2.13
N LEU A 672 29.82 -31.48 2.53
CA LEU A 672 29.50 -31.72 3.94
C LEU A 672 30.67 -32.40 4.69
N GLN A 673 31.35 -33.37 4.08
CA GLN A 673 32.54 -33.98 4.68
C GLN A 673 33.72 -33.01 4.80
N ALA A 674 33.79 -31.95 3.98
CA ALA A 674 34.76 -30.88 4.14
C ALA A 674 34.41 -29.96 5.33
N TRP A 675 33.12 -29.71 5.59
CA TRP A 675 32.64 -28.90 6.73
C TRP A 675 32.81 -29.63 8.08
N LEU A 676 32.59 -30.95 8.12
CA LEU A 676 32.61 -31.75 9.35
C LEU A 676 34.02 -32.04 9.89
N ARG A 677 35.10 -31.64 9.21
CA ARG A 677 36.49 -31.85 9.67
C ARG A 677 36.96 -30.74 10.62
N PRO A 678 37.38 -31.06 11.87
CA PRO A 678 37.88 -30.06 12.81
C PRO A 678 39.11 -29.29 12.30
N GLN A 679 38.94 -28.00 12.04
CA GLN A 679 40.01 -27.08 11.61
C GLN A 679 41.06 -26.87 12.71
N LYS A 680 42.19 -27.59 12.63
CA LYS A 680 43.38 -27.32 13.44
C LYS A 680 43.91 -25.92 13.12
N ARG A 681 43.79 -25.00 14.08
CA ARG A 681 44.36 -23.64 13.98
C ARG A 681 45.89 -23.70 13.84
N SER A 682 46.40 -23.21 12.72
CA SER A 682 47.80 -22.80 12.57
C SER A 682 47.92 -21.28 12.68
N ASN A 683 48.94 -20.80 13.40
CA ASN A 683 49.32 -19.39 13.37
C ASN A 683 50.18 -19.14 12.12
N THR A 684 49.91 -18.09 11.34
CA THR A 684 50.92 -17.10 10.89
C THR A 684 50.32 -15.95 10.06
N VAL A 685 50.79 -14.73 10.39
CA VAL A 685 51.12 -13.57 9.50
C VAL A 685 50.10 -13.09 8.43
N LYS A 686 49.85 -11.77 8.44
CA LYS A 686 49.09 -11.03 7.42
C LYS A 686 49.68 -11.19 6.00
N LYS A 687 48.80 -11.27 4.99
CA LYS A 687 49.12 -10.79 3.63
C LYS A 687 47.86 -10.33 2.91
N ASP A 688 47.85 -9.11 2.40
CA ASP A 688 46.74 -8.57 1.62
C ASP A 688 46.65 -9.21 0.24
N LEU A 689 45.46 -9.67 -0.14
CA LEU A 689 45.10 -10.03 -1.51
C LEU A 689 43.66 -9.58 -1.79
N GLY A 690 43.52 -8.39 -2.36
CA GLY A 690 42.24 -7.85 -2.80
C GLY A 690 41.69 -8.55 -4.06
N ILE A 691 40.40 -8.35 -4.33
CA ILE A 691 39.64 -9.05 -5.38
C ILE A 691 40.02 -8.66 -6.82
N THR A 692 40.92 -7.69 -7.00
CA THR A 692 41.38 -7.14 -8.29
C THR A 692 42.05 -8.14 -9.23
N ARG A 693 42.36 -9.37 -8.79
CA ARG A 693 42.96 -10.41 -9.62
C ARG A 693 41.99 -11.16 -10.54
N TYR A 694 40.67 -10.94 -10.42
CA TYR A 694 39.64 -11.63 -11.22
C TYR A 694 39.25 -10.91 -12.53
N PHE A 695 39.75 -9.70 -12.81
CA PHE A 695 39.27 -8.84 -13.89
C PHE A 695 40.36 -8.29 -14.82
N LEU A 696 41.43 -9.06 -15.08
CA LEU A 696 42.42 -8.76 -16.12
C LEU A 696 42.42 -9.85 -17.20
N PRO A 697 42.27 -9.51 -18.50
CA PRO A 697 42.32 -10.48 -19.58
C PRO A 697 43.75 -10.96 -19.82
N ALA A 698 43.92 -12.26 -20.06
CA ALA A 698 45.23 -12.83 -20.38
C ALA A 698 45.66 -12.50 -21.82
N LYS A 699 46.94 -12.13 -22.00
CA LYS A 699 47.64 -12.19 -23.29
C LYS A 699 49.16 -12.22 -23.14
N ASP A 700 49.72 -13.37 -23.55
CA ASP A 700 50.99 -13.64 -24.21
C ASP A 700 52.34 -13.03 -23.72
N LYS A 701 53.27 -13.96 -23.47
CA LYS A 701 54.74 -13.86 -23.28
C LYS A 701 55.24 -13.45 -21.89
#